data_AF-A0A4R6QGA8-F1
#
_entry.id   AF-A0A4R6QGA8-F1
#
_cell.length_a   1.000
_cell.length_b   1.000
_cell.length_c   1.000
_cell.angle_alpha   90.00
_cell.angle_beta   90.00
_cell.angle_gamma   90.00
#
_symmetry.space_group_name_H-M   'P 1'
#
loop_
_entity.id
_entity.type
_entity.pdbx_description
1 polymer ?
#
loop_
_entity_poly.entity_id
_entity_poly.type
_entity_poly.pdbx_seq_one_letter_code
_entity_poly.pdbx_strand_id
1 'polypeptide(L)'
;MDSNGQRFWMWSQPGDWTSLSACRVALATHESPYGEAMQRPLLSLLDERAPPPRREGVERALRAETELAMLPLLRDRFGTHARWDLSTQSLMAFGAFDGEVPRYATLAGSVPLDLALDADQCLLLAFADRIELVDLRGRFAPLRLPLPPLGGGQNFQPHDLACDGQSKRYALDRVHRRLARIAGTPWPDRPAVDYDPGTFRPAPENPDAPRVELLPVVLPASTRPVLVAASAAGRLAVAAWGSDGALSLMLISDDGAAVQTTLQLAGAEHGHALAWLDEEHIALRLADLTEVLVYALPAAPQDGTTLQPLGRRYPSADAASGPFVASQDWPPHLPLAEPAPPVDPGGPPRFSRSLVPLAWRAYLAEGRAEGRALDTAELDLRWHRIYVEAVIPPACGVLIELAASDEDQAADQRQWHPHWFGDAAAAPNLPPDVPRGHWLSLPSELPHRAGLLGCPSQPQRVGLFCALAQRAGLQLRELRGRHLWLRVSLFGNGRATPELAAVRVWGQRFSYVRNYLPELYRDEDVFDRSAAGPATRYDFLERFTQLFEGVLTPLEDRIADVRVLTDPDSVPEAWLPWLAGWTGERFPARLPTARRREWLIQSVELKRLRGTLQGLHLALDIATDGALSLGRIVIVEDFRLRRTMATLLGIDLNRSDDALLPGLVVSGNSFVGDTLILGDADDQQAKAEFLALFGERIDSEAEWLTVASVYERTAHRATLLVHEGLDDELRALVASIAQELAPAHVLIKVIAAREPLLVGVASLVGIDTYLRAPVPLDPVRVGRSALGRGDRLIGGGALDWRLDDGVPGFDEDDGLPRAVLVGPSEASTLGPIVLDGSQSVPPVGGAIRRWRFTHRSS
;
A
#
# COMPACT_ATOMS: atom_id res chain seq x y z
N MET A 1 -10.14 -13.01 -33.82
CA MET A 1 -9.88 -13.12 -35.27
C MET A 1 -10.28 -11.79 -35.89
N ASP A 2 -9.60 -11.35 -36.94
CA ASP A 2 -10.02 -10.17 -37.72
C ASP A 2 -11.18 -10.53 -38.69
N SER A 3 -11.60 -9.55 -39.49
CA SER A 3 -12.62 -9.68 -40.54
C SER A 3 -12.25 -10.70 -41.61
N ASN A 4 -10.94 -10.96 -41.79
CA ASN A 4 -10.39 -11.95 -42.71
C ASN A 4 -10.19 -13.33 -42.06
N GLY A 5 -10.61 -13.52 -40.79
CA GLY A 5 -10.45 -14.77 -40.04
C GLY A 5 -9.04 -15.03 -39.52
N GLN A 6 -8.11 -14.08 -39.64
CA GLN A 6 -6.75 -14.21 -39.12
C GLN A 6 -6.75 -14.25 -37.60
N ARG A 7 -5.90 -15.10 -37.03
CA ARG A 7 -5.62 -15.17 -35.60
C ARG A 7 -4.35 -14.36 -35.30
N PHE A 8 -4.20 -14.00 -34.03
CA PHE A 8 -2.96 -13.44 -33.55
C PHE A 8 -2.54 -14.16 -32.28
N TRP A 9 -1.24 -14.11 -32.04
CA TRP A 9 -0.62 -14.58 -30.81
C TRP A 9 0.12 -13.42 -30.18
N MET A 10 0.06 -13.34 -28.85
CA MET A 10 0.55 -12.20 -28.08
C MET A 10 1.52 -12.64 -27.00
N TRP A 11 2.57 -11.84 -26.83
CA TRP A 11 3.45 -11.82 -25.65
C TRP A 11 3.22 -10.49 -24.94
N SER A 12 2.69 -10.55 -23.73
CA SER A 12 2.38 -9.36 -22.92
C SER A 12 2.49 -9.59 -21.42
N GLN A 13 2.44 -10.83 -20.95
CA GLN A 13 2.48 -11.17 -19.53
C GLN A 13 3.92 -11.42 -19.05
N PRO A 14 4.24 -11.31 -17.75
CA PRO A 14 5.58 -11.62 -17.26
C PRO A 14 6.05 -13.03 -17.61
N GLY A 15 5.14 -14.02 -17.53
CA GLY A 15 5.42 -15.41 -17.89
C GLY A 15 5.58 -15.67 -19.39
N ASP A 16 5.27 -14.71 -20.26
CA ASP A 16 5.53 -14.83 -21.69
C ASP A 16 7.02 -14.60 -22.02
N TRP A 17 7.81 -14.03 -21.09
CA TRP A 17 9.18 -13.59 -21.32
C TRP A 17 10.17 -14.32 -20.42
N THR A 18 11.23 -14.85 -21.04
CA THR A 18 12.41 -15.35 -20.35
C THR A 18 13.55 -14.38 -20.60
N SER A 19 14.03 -13.70 -19.55
CA SER A 19 15.20 -12.81 -19.68
C SER A 19 16.45 -13.65 -19.95
N LEU A 20 17.16 -13.35 -21.05
CA LEU A 20 18.43 -13.99 -21.39
C LEU A 20 19.60 -13.20 -20.79
N SER A 21 19.55 -11.86 -20.87
CA SER A 21 20.54 -10.97 -20.28
C SER A 21 20.01 -9.55 -20.14
N ALA A 22 20.43 -8.83 -19.08
CA ALA A 22 20.31 -7.38 -18.97
C ALA A 22 18.91 -6.75 -19.18
N CYS A 23 17.85 -7.56 -19.09
CA CYS A 23 16.45 -7.15 -19.20
C CYS A 23 15.66 -7.56 -17.97
N ARG A 24 14.61 -6.80 -17.65
CA ARG A 24 13.61 -7.16 -16.65
C ARG A 24 12.21 -6.87 -17.18
N VAL A 25 11.23 -7.60 -16.64
CA VAL A 25 9.82 -7.24 -16.75
C VAL A 25 9.44 -6.53 -15.46
N ALA A 26 9.17 -5.23 -15.56
CA ALA A 26 8.74 -4.41 -14.42
C ALA A 26 7.24 -4.14 -14.52
N LEU A 27 6.53 -4.18 -13.40
CA LEU A 27 5.14 -3.70 -13.34
C LEU A 27 5.17 -2.18 -13.29
N ALA A 28 4.75 -1.53 -14.38
CA ALA A 28 4.58 -0.09 -14.38
C ALA A 28 3.20 0.24 -13.82
N THR A 29 3.18 0.94 -12.68
CA THR A 29 1.98 1.63 -12.17
C THR A 29 1.79 2.89 -12.98
N HIS A 30 0.71 2.94 -13.76
CA HIS A 30 0.27 4.17 -14.40
C HIS A 30 -0.98 4.68 -13.68
N GLU A 31 -0.93 5.93 -13.22
CA GLU A 31 -2.12 6.63 -12.73
C GLU A 31 -3.09 6.80 -13.91
N SER A 32 -4.19 6.07 -13.88
CA SER A 32 -5.34 6.41 -14.72
C SER A 32 -5.85 7.78 -14.26
N PRO A 33 -6.26 8.68 -15.17
CA PRO A 33 -6.93 9.93 -14.81
C PRO A 33 -8.23 9.74 -13.99
N TYR A 34 -8.67 8.49 -13.79
CA TYR A 34 -9.86 8.11 -13.01
C TYR A 34 -9.56 7.25 -11.78
N GLY A 35 -8.29 7.18 -11.33
CA GLY A 35 -7.92 6.66 -10.01
C GLY A 35 -7.65 5.14 -9.90
N GLU A 36 -7.94 4.34 -10.92
CA GLU A 36 -7.51 2.93 -10.95
C GLU A 36 -6.10 2.80 -11.54
N ALA A 37 -5.10 2.53 -10.68
CA ALA A 37 -3.73 2.26 -11.11
C ALA A 37 -3.67 0.88 -11.79
N MET A 38 -3.71 0.85 -13.12
CA MET A 38 -3.57 -0.39 -13.87
C MET A 38 -2.09 -0.72 -14.00
N GLN A 39 -1.63 -1.68 -13.20
CA GLN A 39 -0.27 -2.21 -13.29
C GLN A 39 -0.15 -3.08 -14.54
N ARG A 40 0.76 -2.73 -15.44
CA ARG A 40 1.04 -3.54 -16.62
C ARG A 40 2.52 -3.88 -16.70
N PRO A 41 2.85 -5.13 -17.04
CA PRO A 41 4.23 -5.55 -17.25
C PRO A 41 4.84 -4.88 -18.48
N LEU A 42 5.99 -4.25 -18.31
CA LEU A 42 6.80 -3.69 -19.39
C LEU A 42 8.17 -4.37 -19.37
N LEU A 43 8.60 -4.88 -20.52
CA LEU A 43 9.97 -5.35 -20.70
C LEU A 43 10.89 -4.14 -20.94
N SER A 44 11.90 -3.95 -20.09
CA SER A 44 12.87 -2.87 -20.19
C SER A 44 14.29 -3.37 -19.90
N LEU A 45 15.29 -2.53 -20.19
CA LEU A 45 16.67 -2.75 -19.75
C LEU A 45 16.76 -2.62 -18.22
N LEU A 46 17.74 -3.30 -17.61
CA LEU A 46 18.04 -3.15 -16.19
C LEU A 46 18.56 -1.73 -15.89
N ASP A 47 18.02 -1.12 -14.84
CA ASP A 47 18.52 0.14 -14.23
C ASP A 47 19.65 -0.23 -13.27
N GLU A 48 20.76 -0.75 -13.81
CA GLU A 48 21.94 -1.20 -13.08
C GLU A 48 23.19 -0.52 -13.61
N ARG A 49 24.20 -0.40 -12.74
CA ARG A 49 25.52 0.11 -13.12
C ARG A 49 26.63 -0.73 -12.51
N ALA A 50 27.81 -0.65 -13.12
CA ALA A 50 29.02 -1.18 -12.50
C ALA A 50 29.26 -0.47 -11.15
N PRO A 51 29.79 -1.19 -10.13
CA PRO A 51 30.09 -0.60 -8.84
C PRO A 51 31.11 0.54 -8.99
N PRO A 52 30.98 1.62 -8.21
CA PRO A 52 31.92 2.73 -8.28
C PRO A 52 33.34 2.24 -7.93
N PRO A 53 34.38 2.75 -8.63
CA PRO A 53 35.75 2.37 -8.35
C PRO A 53 36.14 2.79 -6.93
N ARG A 54 36.98 1.99 -6.27
CA ARG A 54 37.49 2.30 -4.94
C ARG A 54 38.44 3.49 -4.99
N ARG A 55 38.42 4.33 -3.96
CA ARG A 55 39.42 5.39 -3.81
C ARG A 55 40.76 4.78 -3.36
N GLU A 56 41.82 5.04 -4.12
CA GLU A 56 43.17 4.58 -3.77
C GLU A 56 43.63 5.17 -2.43
N GLY A 57 44.30 4.35 -1.60
CA GLY A 57 44.88 4.77 -0.31
C GLY A 57 43.90 4.83 0.88
N VAL A 58 42.64 4.42 0.72
CA VAL A 58 41.66 4.38 1.82
C VAL A 58 41.56 2.99 2.43
N GLU A 59 41.89 2.86 3.72
CA GLU A 59 41.64 1.64 4.51
C GLU A 59 40.15 1.52 4.86
N ARG A 60 39.36 0.97 3.94
CA ARG A 60 37.88 0.91 4.07
C ARG A 60 37.43 0.13 5.31
N ALA A 61 38.12 -0.95 5.67
CA ALA A 61 37.81 -1.76 6.85
C ALA A 61 37.91 -0.96 8.16
N LEU A 62 39.02 -0.25 8.38
CA LEU A 62 39.24 0.54 9.59
C LEU A 62 38.24 1.70 9.73
N ARG A 63 37.93 2.37 8.60
CA ARG A 63 36.91 3.42 8.59
C ARG A 63 35.53 2.86 8.89
N ALA A 64 35.16 1.73 8.30
CA ALA A 64 33.87 1.10 8.55
C ALA A 64 33.66 0.77 10.04
N GLU A 65 34.68 0.27 10.74
CA GLU A 65 34.61 0.04 12.21
C GLU A 65 34.41 1.34 12.99
N THR A 66 35.09 2.42 12.59
CA THR A 66 34.91 3.74 13.21
C THR A 66 33.48 4.25 13.03
N GLU A 67 32.91 4.06 11.84
CA GLU A 67 31.56 4.51 11.50
C GLU A 67 30.48 3.65 12.19
N LEU A 68 30.72 2.33 12.34
CA LEU A 68 29.83 1.41 13.07
C LEU A 68 29.77 1.66 14.58
N ALA A 69 30.76 2.38 15.14
CA ALA A 69 30.80 2.73 16.56
C ALA A 69 30.07 4.06 16.87
N MET A 70 29.61 4.79 15.84
CA MET A 70 28.88 6.04 16.03
C MET A 70 27.39 5.78 16.28
N LEU A 71 26.81 6.51 17.23
CA LEU A 71 25.37 6.43 17.51
C LEU A 71 24.56 7.15 16.44
N PRO A 72 23.38 6.62 16.05
CA PRO A 72 22.53 7.28 15.09
C PRO A 72 21.89 8.55 15.66
N LEU A 73 21.65 9.52 14.78
CA LEU A 73 20.73 10.61 15.05
C LEU A 73 19.30 10.06 15.05
N LEU A 74 18.50 10.35 16.06
CA LEU A 74 17.09 9.96 16.11
C LEU A 74 16.23 11.03 15.42
N ARG A 75 15.14 10.62 14.78
CA ARG A 75 14.09 11.53 14.28
C ARG A 75 12.71 10.96 14.57
N ASP A 76 11.84 11.78 15.14
CA ASP A 76 10.45 11.42 15.41
C ASP A 76 9.50 11.76 14.24
N ARG A 77 8.23 11.40 14.38
CA ARG A 77 7.19 11.71 13.39
C ARG A 77 6.91 13.21 13.18
N PHE A 78 7.31 14.06 14.13
CA PHE A 78 7.13 15.51 14.08
C PHE A 78 8.30 16.21 13.38
N GLY A 79 9.36 15.47 13.07
CA GLY A 79 10.57 15.99 12.46
C GLY A 79 11.53 16.64 13.43
N THR A 80 11.36 16.41 14.74
CA THR A 80 12.37 16.76 15.74
C THR A 80 13.40 15.66 15.85
N HIS A 81 14.58 16.02 16.34
CA HIS A 81 15.74 15.15 16.40
C HIS A 81 16.22 14.97 17.82
N ALA A 82 16.95 13.88 18.07
CA ALA A 82 17.68 13.72 19.31
C ALA A 82 19.03 13.04 19.08
N ARG A 83 20.02 13.44 19.87
CA ARG A 83 21.36 12.84 19.88
C ARG A 83 21.78 12.52 21.31
N TRP A 84 22.58 11.46 21.46
CA TRP A 84 23.20 11.17 22.75
C TRP A 84 24.37 12.14 22.99
N ASP A 85 24.35 12.84 24.11
CA ASP A 85 25.48 13.66 24.53
C ASP A 85 26.34 12.91 25.56
N LEU A 86 27.61 12.73 25.23
CA LEU A 86 28.59 12.05 26.07
C LEU A 86 28.94 12.86 27.33
N SER A 87 28.80 14.19 27.30
CA SER A 87 29.19 15.04 28.42
C SER A 87 28.17 15.00 29.56
N THR A 88 26.88 15.05 29.21
CA THR A 88 25.76 14.99 30.16
C THR A 88 25.24 13.57 30.40
N GLN A 89 25.69 12.58 29.60
CA GLN A 89 25.19 11.20 29.61
C GLN A 89 23.65 11.14 29.47
N SER A 90 23.12 12.00 28.62
CA SER A 90 21.69 12.14 28.39
C SER A 90 21.37 12.26 26.91
N LEU A 91 20.15 11.89 26.56
CA LEU A 91 19.60 12.09 25.23
C LEU A 91 19.08 13.53 25.14
N MET A 92 19.71 14.31 24.27
CA MET A 92 19.37 15.71 24.04
C MET A 92 18.51 15.84 22.79
N ALA A 93 17.32 16.41 22.92
CA ALA A 93 16.38 16.65 21.83
C ALA A 93 16.43 18.10 21.33
N PHE A 94 16.19 18.31 20.04
CA PHE A 94 16.27 19.60 19.37
C PHE A 94 15.50 19.61 18.04
N GLY A 95 15.42 20.78 17.41
CA GLY A 95 14.85 20.94 16.07
C GLY A 95 13.43 21.49 16.02
N ALA A 96 12.72 21.54 17.16
CA ALA A 96 11.46 22.29 17.25
C ALA A 96 11.69 23.78 17.55
N PHE A 97 12.59 24.05 18.49
CA PHE A 97 12.95 25.41 18.94
C PHE A 97 14.46 25.54 19.09
N ASP A 98 14.93 26.78 19.26
CA ASP A 98 16.34 27.06 19.52
C ASP A 98 16.81 26.40 20.82
N GLY A 99 18.05 25.86 20.79
CA GLY A 99 18.66 25.13 21.91
C GLY A 99 18.25 23.66 22.00
N GLU A 100 19.05 22.89 22.73
CA GLU A 100 18.82 21.48 23.00
C GLU A 100 18.24 21.30 24.41
N VAL A 101 17.33 20.34 24.59
CA VAL A 101 16.70 20.02 25.88
C VAL A 101 16.92 18.54 26.25
N PRO A 102 17.13 18.21 27.53
CA PRO A 102 17.24 16.82 27.95
C PRO A 102 15.89 16.10 27.80
N ARG A 103 15.90 14.92 27.17
CA ARG A 103 14.72 14.08 26.94
C ARG A 103 14.72 12.79 27.74
N TYR A 104 15.89 12.20 27.98
CA TYR A 104 16.03 11.01 28.81
C TYR A 104 17.45 10.91 29.35
N ALA A 105 17.61 10.52 30.61
CA ALA A 105 18.91 10.25 31.21
C ALA A 105 18.89 8.83 31.79
N THR A 106 20.00 8.11 31.63
CA THR A 106 20.16 6.75 32.14
C THR A 106 20.98 6.72 33.44
N LEU A 107 21.32 5.54 33.93
CA LEU A 107 22.21 5.36 35.07
C LEU A 107 23.62 5.90 34.75
N ALA A 108 24.20 6.64 35.71
CA ALA A 108 25.52 7.25 35.58
C ALA A 108 26.60 6.23 35.19
N GLY A 109 27.42 6.57 34.19
CA GLY A 109 28.55 5.77 33.73
C GLY A 109 28.25 4.76 32.61
N SER A 110 27.04 4.72 32.07
CA SER A 110 26.69 3.84 30.94
C SER A 110 26.49 4.62 29.64
N VAL A 111 27.14 4.17 28.56
CA VAL A 111 27.01 4.73 27.20
C VAL A 111 26.28 3.69 26.34
N PRO A 112 25.22 4.09 25.60
CA PRO A 112 24.53 3.17 24.72
C PRO A 112 25.44 2.75 23.56
N LEU A 113 25.28 1.51 23.12
CA LEU A 113 25.93 0.93 21.94
C LEU A 113 25.16 1.25 20.67
N ASP A 114 23.82 1.37 20.76
CA ASP A 114 22.97 1.78 19.65
C ASP A 114 21.62 2.34 20.15
N LEU A 115 20.92 3.08 19.28
CA LEU A 115 19.64 3.73 19.54
C LEU A 115 18.66 3.48 18.40
N ALA A 116 17.40 3.17 18.72
CA ALA A 116 16.34 3.04 17.73
C ALA A 116 15.02 3.65 18.22
N LEU A 117 14.17 4.05 17.27
CA LEU A 117 12.81 4.52 17.54
C LEU A 117 11.82 3.65 16.77
N ASP A 118 10.81 3.11 17.44
CA ASP A 118 9.79 2.28 16.81
C ASP A 118 8.57 3.08 16.31
N ALA A 119 7.67 2.39 15.57
CA ALA A 119 6.45 3.00 15.01
C ALA A 119 5.52 3.59 16.09
N ASP A 120 5.56 3.03 17.30
CA ASP A 120 4.78 3.46 18.46
C ASP A 120 5.42 4.61 19.25
N GLN A 121 6.54 5.18 18.79
CA GLN A 121 7.32 6.21 19.47
C GLN A 121 7.91 5.74 20.82
N CYS A 122 8.24 4.46 20.94
CA CYS A 122 9.09 3.94 21.99
C CYS A 122 10.54 4.03 21.56
N LEU A 123 11.35 4.67 22.40
CA LEU A 123 12.79 4.76 22.26
C LEU A 123 13.44 3.51 22.85
N LEU A 124 14.36 2.93 22.09
CA LEU A 124 15.19 1.81 22.50
C LEU A 124 16.64 2.28 22.68
N LEU A 125 17.25 1.94 23.81
CA LEU A 125 18.67 2.13 24.06
C LEU A 125 19.33 0.78 24.37
N ALA A 126 20.27 0.36 23.53
CA ALA A 126 21.05 -0.84 23.76
C ALA A 126 22.28 -0.52 24.61
N PHE A 127 22.51 -1.26 25.69
CA PHE A 127 23.74 -1.21 26.49
C PHE A 127 24.40 -2.59 26.52
N ALA A 128 25.65 -2.66 27.01
CA ALA A 128 26.39 -3.91 27.11
C ALA A 128 25.74 -4.96 28.04
N ASP A 129 24.88 -4.53 28.98
CA ASP A 129 24.28 -5.39 30.02
C ASP A 129 22.74 -5.41 30.03
N ARG A 130 22.07 -4.51 29.28
CA ARG A 130 20.61 -4.38 29.24
C ARG A 130 20.12 -3.66 27.97
N ILE A 131 18.81 -3.74 27.72
CA ILE A 131 18.11 -2.84 26.78
C ILE A 131 17.10 -2.02 27.56
N GLU A 132 17.13 -0.69 27.41
CA GLU A 132 16.15 0.22 28.01
C GLU A 132 15.06 0.57 26.99
N LEU A 133 13.80 0.52 27.42
CA LEU A 133 12.63 0.88 26.64
C LEU A 133 11.93 2.07 27.29
N VAL A 134 11.83 3.19 26.57
CA VAL A 134 11.27 4.45 27.05
C VAL A 134 10.12 4.86 26.15
N ASP A 135 8.91 4.98 26.70
CA ASP A 135 7.76 5.46 25.94
C ASP A 135 7.70 6.99 25.91
N LEU A 136 7.91 7.59 24.74
CA LEU A 136 7.87 9.05 24.60
C LEU A 136 6.47 9.63 24.85
N ARG A 137 5.41 8.80 24.76
CA ARG A 137 4.02 9.21 25.03
C ARG A 137 3.61 9.11 26.50
N GLY A 138 4.48 8.56 27.37
CA GLY A 138 4.22 8.43 28.79
C GLY A 138 3.11 7.43 29.17
N ARG A 139 2.88 6.39 28.36
CA ARG A 139 1.88 5.35 28.66
C ARG A 139 2.37 4.41 29.77
N PHE A 140 3.68 4.19 29.89
CA PHE A 140 4.30 3.32 30.90
C PHE A 140 5.68 3.84 31.32
N ALA A 141 6.10 3.55 32.55
CA ALA A 141 7.40 3.94 33.07
C ALA A 141 8.58 3.25 32.33
N PRO A 142 9.77 3.88 32.23
CA PRO A 142 10.93 3.30 31.57
C PRO A 142 11.25 1.88 32.07
N LEU A 143 11.36 0.93 31.14
CA LEU A 143 11.64 -0.48 31.43
C LEU A 143 13.10 -0.81 31.14
N ARG A 144 13.71 -1.61 32.03
CA ARG A 144 15.07 -2.13 31.87
C ARG A 144 15.01 -3.64 31.67
N LEU A 145 15.29 -4.08 30.45
CA LEU A 145 15.20 -5.47 30.06
C LEU A 145 16.57 -6.16 30.19
N PRO A 146 16.69 -7.23 30.98
CA PRO A 146 17.93 -7.99 31.08
C PRO A 146 18.21 -8.74 29.77
N LEU A 147 19.50 -8.91 29.46
CA LEU A 147 19.95 -9.64 28.27
C LEU A 147 19.88 -11.16 28.51
N PRO A 148 19.43 -11.95 27.52
CA PRO A 148 19.30 -13.40 27.68
C PRO A 148 20.68 -14.08 27.76
N PRO A 149 20.84 -15.12 28.60
CA PRO A 149 22.09 -15.84 28.72
C PRO A 149 22.39 -16.66 27.46
N LEU A 150 23.64 -16.63 27.04
CA LEU A 150 24.23 -17.49 26.02
C LEU A 150 25.06 -18.56 26.76
N GLY A 151 24.86 -19.84 26.44
CA GLY A 151 25.51 -20.95 27.16
C GLY A 151 27.02 -20.73 27.40
N GLY A 152 27.52 -21.14 28.56
CA GLY A 152 28.93 -20.91 28.95
C GLY A 152 29.17 -19.66 29.81
N GLY A 153 28.11 -19.07 30.39
CA GLY A 153 28.22 -17.93 31.31
C GLY A 153 28.38 -16.57 30.61
N GLN A 154 28.13 -16.51 29.31
CA GLN A 154 28.12 -15.27 28.51
C GLN A 154 26.68 -14.78 28.38
N ASN A 155 26.49 -13.49 28.07
CA ASN A 155 25.18 -12.93 27.77
C ASN A 155 25.17 -12.39 26.34
N PHE A 156 23.98 -12.31 25.75
CA PHE A 156 23.76 -11.61 24.48
C PHE A 156 24.30 -10.18 24.56
N GLN A 157 24.97 -9.70 23.51
CA GLN A 157 25.54 -8.35 23.43
C GLN A 157 24.92 -7.58 22.25
N PRO A 158 23.98 -6.64 22.50
CA PRO A 158 23.36 -5.87 21.43
C PRO A 158 24.36 -4.85 20.85
N HIS A 159 24.57 -4.89 19.54
CA HIS A 159 25.45 -3.98 18.82
C HIS A 159 24.73 -3.14 17.76
N ASP A 160 23.52 -3.54 17.37
CA ASP A 160 22.72 -2.87 16.35
C ASP A 160 21.25 -3.20 16.59
N LEU A 161 20.37 -2.24 16.38
CA LEU A 161 18.93 -2.30 16.61
C LEU A 161 18.17 -1.99 15.31
N ALA A 162 17.07 -2.69 15.10
CA ALA A 162 16.14 -2.40 14.01
C ALA A 162 14.69 -2.49 14.49
N CYS A 163 13.85 -1.59 14.00
CA CYS A 163 12.41 -1.60 14.27
C CYS A 163 11.66 -1.62 12.94
N ASP A 164 10.65 -2.47 12.82
CA ASP A 164 9.79 -2.53 11.63
C ASP A 164 8.60 -1.56 11.74
N GLY A 165 7.85 -1.41 10.64
CA GLY A 165 6.63 -0.60 10.60
C GLY A 165 5.42 -1.22 11.34
N GLN A 166 5.58 -2.41 11.92
CA GLN A 166 4.56 -3.17 12.65
C GLN A 166 4.88 -3.29 14.15
N SER A 167 5.77 -2.42 14.66
CA SER A 167 6.21 -2.35 16.06
C SER A 167 6.97 -3.59 16.57
N LYS A 168 7.52 -4.43 15.69
CA LYS A 168 8.52 -5.44 16.06
C LYS A 168 9.89 -4.81 16.14
N ARG A 169 10.65 -5.28 17.13
CA ARG A 169 11.94 -4.71 17.54
C ARG A 169 12.99 -5.81 17.56
N TYR A 170 14.11 -5.59 16.92
CA TYR A 170 15.18 -6.57 16.72
C TYR A 170 16.50 -6.03 17.23
N ALA A 171 17.34 -6.92 17.73
CA ALA A 171 18.70 -6.62 18.16
C ALA A 171 19.68 -7.65 17.60
N LEU A 172 20.85 -7.21 17.15
CA LEU A 172 21.90 -8.04 16.59
C LEU A 172 23.11 -8.14 17.53
N ASP A 173 23.60 -9.35 17.73
CA ASP A 173 24.86 -9.63 18.42
C ASP A 173 25.94 -10.05 17.42
N ARG A 174 26.89 -9.13 17.19
CA ARG A 174 28.00 -9.28 16.24
C ARG A 174 29.08 -10.25 16.74
N VAL A 175 29.21 -10.44 18.06
CA VAL A 175 30.26 -11.24 18.70
C VAL A 175 29.85 -12.71 18.71
N HIS A 176 28.65 -13.00 19.20
CA HIS A 176 28.14 -14.36 19.33
C HIS A 176 27.32 -14.81 18.12
N ARG A 177 27.07 -13.91 17.15
CA ARG A 177 26.35 -14.17 15.89
C ARG A 177 24.92 -14.64 16.15
N ARG A 178 24.22 -13.92 17.03
CA ARG A 178 22.83 -14.21 17.43
C ARG A 178 21.94 -13.02 17.13
N LEU A 179 20.66 -13.30 16.94
CA LEU A 179 19.62 -12.31 16.75
C LEU A 179 18.61 -12.45 17.89
N ALA A 180 18.10 -11.32 18.37
CA ALA A 180 17.08 -11.29 19.40
C ALA A 180 15.92 -10.40 18.99
N ARG A 181 14.74 -10.68 19.53
CA ARG A 181 13.53 -9.88 19.39
C ARG A 181 13.13 -9.34 20.76
N ILE A 182 12.83 -8.05 20.82
CA ILE A 182 12.28 -7.42 22.03
C ILE A 182 10.76 -7.56 21.92
N ALA A 183 10.19 -8.50 22.67
CA ALA A 183 8.79 -8.88 22.62
C ALA A 183 8.07 -8.55 23.93
N GLY A 184 6.74 -8.59 23.90
CA GLY A 184 5.89 -8.37 25.05
C GLY A 184 5.31 -6.95 25.12
N THR A 185 4.17 -6.84 25.80
CA THR A 185 3.39 -5.60 25.88
C THR A 185 3.55 -4.97 27.26
N PRO A 186 4.18 -3.78 27.36
CA PRO A 186 4.22 -3.03 28.61
C PRO A 186 2.82 -2.72 29.10
N TRP A 187 2.58 -2.89 30.39
CA TRP A 187 1.33 -2.43 30.97
C TRP A 187 1.35 -0.92 31.18
N PRO A 188 0.22 -0.23 30.92
CA PRO A 188 0.16 1.19 31.15
C PRO A 188 0.23 1.48 32.65
N ASP A 189 0.88 2.59 32.99
CA ASP A 189 0.89 3.10 34.36
C ASP A 189 -0.54 3.45 34.76
N ARG A 190 -1.05 2.76 35.78
CA ARG A 190 -2.35 3.09 36.37
C ARG A 190 -2.12 4.07 37.51
N PRO A 191 -2.77 5.24 37.54
CA PRO A 191 -2.75 6.08 38.73
C PRO A 191 -3.24 5.24 39.91
N ALA A 192 -2.43 5.20 40.98
CA ALA A 192 -2.50 4.33 42.15
C ALA A 192 -3.88 3.68 42.38
N VAL A 193 -4.02 2.41 41.96
CA VAL A 193 -5.03 1.54 42.53
C VAL A 193 -4.30 0.79 43.65
N ASP A 194 -4.35 1.33 44.86
CA ASP A 194 -3.88 0.62 46.04
C ASP A 194 -4.82 -0.55 46.29
N TYR A 195 -4.36 -1.76 45.97
CA TYR A 195 -5.11 -2.98 46.24
C TYR A 195 -4.89 -3.40 47.69
N ASP A 196 -5.98 -3.75 48.38
CA ASP A 196 -5.91 -4.33 49.71
C ASP A 196 -5.07 -5.63 49.69
N PRO A 197 -4.25 -5.92 50.71
CA PRO A 197 -3.40 -7.13 50.77
C PRO A 197 -4.15 -8.47 50.61
N GLY A 198 -5.47 -8.50 50.86
CA GLY A 198 -6.32 -9.68 50.64
C GLY A 198 -6.87 -9.82 49.21
N THR A 199 -6.59 -8.89 48.30
CA THR A 199 -7.08 -8.92 46.93
C THR A 199 -6.40 -10.05 46.14
N PHE A 200 -7.18 -10.99 45.62
CA PHE A 200 -6.66 -12.04 44.75
C PHE A 200 -6.13 -11.45 43.44
N ARG A 201 -4.86 -11.75 43.11
CA ARG A 201 -4.15 -11.21 41.94
C ARG A 201 -3.62 -12.35 41.07
N PRO A 202 -3.74 -12.24 39.73
CA PRO A 202 -3.08 -13.20 38.83
C PRO A 202 -1.55 -13.16 39.02
N ALA A 203 -0.91 -14.33 38.97
CA ALA A 203 0.54 -14.49 39.06
C ALA A 203 1.04 -15.37 37.88
N PRO A 204 1.83 -14.82 36.94
CA PRO A 204 2.29 -13.43 36.87
C PRO A 204 1.14 -12.47 36.57
N GLU A 205 1.30 -11.22 37.01
CA GLU A 205 0.27 -10.20 36.79
C GLU A 205 0.16 -9.89 35.29
N ASN A 206 1.27 -9.57 34.64
CA ASN A 206 1.37 -9.43 33.19
C ASN A 206 1.86 -10.74 32.55
N PRO A 207 0.97 -11.54 31.92
CA PRO A 207 1.37 -12.78 31.26
C PRO A 207 2.22 -12.56 30.00
N ASP A 208 2.22 -11.35 29.42
CA ASP A 208 3.03 -10.97 28.26
C ASP A 208 4.00 -9.83 28.60
N ALA A 209 4.78 -10.01 29.67
CA ALA A 209 5.76 -9.03 30.10
C ALA A 209 6.85 -8.78 29.02
N PRO A 210 7.26 -7.51 28.82
CA PRO A 210 8.37 -7.15 27.95
C PRO A 210 9.67 -7.90 28.29
N ARG A 211 10.31 -8.48 27.28
CA ARG A 211 11.51 -9.32 27.43
C ARG A 211 12.30 -9.39 26.13
N VAL A 212 13.59 -9.70 26.24
CA VAL A 212 14.47 -9.95 25.10
C VAL A 212 14.52 -11.44 24.83
N GLU A 213 13.94 -11.88 23.70
CA GLU A 213 13.87 -13.29 23.29
C GLU A 213 14.93 -13.58 22.22
N LEU A 214 15.70 -14.65 22.38
CA LEU A 214 16.63 -15.10 21.34
C LEU A 214 15.85 -15.73 20.19
N LEU A 215 16.14 -15.30 18.96
CA LEU A 215 15.60 -15.94 17.77
C LEU A 215 16.35 -17.26 17.49
N PRO A 216 15.66 -18.28 16.97
CA PRO A 216 16.26 -19.59 16.70
C PRO A 216 17.23 -19.61 15.52
N VAL A 217 17.18 -18.60 14.63
CA VAL A 217 18.07 -18.50 13.47
C VAL A 217 19.56 -18.60 13.85
N VAL A 218 20.28 -19.40 13.08
CA VAL A 218 21.74 -19.55 13.19
C VAL A 218 22.39 -18.81 12.04
N LEU A 219 23.18 -17.79 12.35
CA LEU A 219 23.93 -17.02 11.35
C LEU A 219 25.20 -17.79 10.92
N PRO A 220 25.61 -17.71 9.63
CA PRO A 220 26.74 -18.46 9.12
C PRO A 220 28.06 -18.15 9.84
N ALA A 221 28.84 -19.20 10.12
CA ALA A 221 30.11 -19.04 10.84
C ALA A 221 31.23 -18.40 10.01
N SER A 222 31.13 -18.44 8.69
CA SER A 222 32.09 -17.89 7.72
C SER A 222 32.03 -16.37 7.57
N THR A 223 31.01 -15.73 8.14
CA THR A 223 30.76 -14.30 8.00
C THR A 223 30.58 -13.65 9.37
N ARG A 224 30.99 -12.39 9.51
CA ARG A 224 30.74 -11.58 10.71
C ARG A 224 29.50 -10.72 10.46
N PRO A 225 28.34 -10.98 11.11
CA PRO A 225 27.18 -10.12 11.00
C PRO A 225 27.50 -8.77 11.62
N VAL A 226 27.12 -7.70 10.94
CA VAL A 226 27.43 -6.32 11.33
C VAL A 226 26.20 -5.43 11.37
N LEU A 227 25.21 -5.65 10.51
CA LEU A 227 24.07 -4.74 10.39
C LEU A 227 22.76 -5.50 10.40
N VAL A 228 21.71 -4.92 10.99
CA VAL A 228 20.34 -5.40 10.92
C VAL A 228 19.42 -4.26 10.48
N ALA A 229 18.49 -4.54 9.57
CA ALA A 229 17.48 -3.58 9.13
C ALA A 229 16.14 -4.29 8.91
N ALA A 230 15.04 -3.62 9.28
CA ALA A 230 13.69 -4.12 9.08
C ALA A 230 12.88 -3.17 8.17
N SER A 231 12.06 -3.72 7.29
CA SER A 231 11.20 -2.93 6.37
C SER A 231 9.89 -2.50 7.04
N ALA A 232 9.10 -1.66 6.36
CA ALA A 232 7.79 -1.25 6.87
C ALA A 232 6.81 -2.44 6.99
N ALA A 233 6.88 -3.41 6.07
CA ALA A 233 6.07 -4.62 6.09
C ALA A 233 6.65 -5.75 6.98
N GLY A 234 7.75 -5.51 7.70
CA GLY A 234 8.32 -6.47 8.65
C GLY A 234 9.35 -7.44 8.07
N ARG A 235 9.89 -7.16 6.86
CA ARG A 235 10.98 -7.97 6.29
C ARG A 235 12.28 -7.68 7.03
N LEU A 236 12.97 -8.71 7.50
CA LEU A 236 14.20 -8.56 8.26
C LEU A 236 15.42 -8.96 7.43
N ALA A 237 16.40 -8.06 7.35
CA ALA A 237 17.67 -8.29 6.68
C ALA A 237 18.84 -8.14 7.65
N VAL A 238 19.82 -9.04 7.54
CA VAL A 238 21.09 -8.98 8.28
C VAL A 238 22.22 -8.92 7.26
N ALA A 239 23.08 -7.91 7.33
CA ALA A 239 24.27 -7.84 6.50
C ALA A 239 25.52 -8.29 7.28
N ALA A 240 26.39 -9.04 6.62
CA ALA A 240 27.59 -9.63 7.21
C ALA A 240 28.81 -9.49 6.31
N TRP A 241 29.97 -9.24 6.93
CA TRP A 241 31.27 -9.18 6.24
C TRP A 241 31.88 -10.58 6.10
N GLY A 242 32.30 -10.92 4.89
CA GLY A 242 33.20 -12.05 4.63
C GLY A 242 34.64 -11.74 5.03
N SER A 243 35.50 -12.76 5.01
CA SER A 243 36.94 -12.61 5.31
C SER A 243 37.69 -11.73 4.31
N ASP A 244 37.16 -11.61 3.10
CA ASP A 244 37.63 -10.74 2.01
C ASP A 244 37.03 -9.33 2.05
N GLY A 245 36.15 -9.06 3.02
CA GLY A 245 35.40 -7.81 3.13
C GLY A 245 34.13 -7.73 2.29
N ALA A 246 33.82 -8.77 1.50
CA ALA A 246 32.58 -8.82 0.72
C ALA A 246 31.36 -8.76 1.65
N LEU A 247 30.32 -8.02 1.25
CA LEU A 247 29.10 -7.88 2.04
C LEU A 247 28.03 -8.84 1.54
N SER A 248 27.65 -9.78 2.40
CA SER A 248 26.53 -10.69 2.19
C SER A 248 25.29 -10.15 2.90
N LEU A 249 24.16 -10.10 2.21
CA LEU A 249 22.85 -9.74 2.75
C LEU A 249 22.02 -11.01 2.95
N MET A 250 21.62 -11.30 4.18
CA MET A 250 20.79 -12.43 4.55
C MET A 250 19.37 -11.97 4.84
N LEU A 251 18.40 -12.50 4.10
CA LEU A 251 16.98 -12.31 4.38
C LEU A 251 16.53 -13.37 5.39
N ILE A 252 15.97 -12.93 6.51
CA ILE A 252 15.52 -13.80 7.60
C ILE A 252 14.03 -14.11 7.40
N SER A 253 13.61 -15.33 7.70
CA SER A 253 12.21 -15.72 7.65
C SER A 253 11.34 -14.93 8.63
N ASP A 254 10.06 -14.75 8.30
CA ASP A 254 9.12 -13.95 9.11
C ASP A 254 8.96 -14.47 10.55
N ASP A 255 9.13 -15.78 10.75
CA ASP A 255 9.13 -16.44 12.06
C ASP A 255 10.47 -16.33 12.81
N GLY A 256 11.51 -15.77 12.17
CA GLY A 256 12.86 -15.65 12.71
C GLY A 256 13.60 -16.98 12.88
N ALA A 257 13.14 -18.05 12.23
CA ALA A 257 13.68 -19.40 12.41
C ALA A 257 14.87 -19.72 11.51
N ALA A 258 14.95 -19.15 10.31
CA ALA A 258 15.97 -19.49 9.33
C ALA A 258 16.41 -18.29 8.47
N VAL A 259 17.60 -18.41 7.88
CA VAL A 259 18.01 -17.57 6.75
C VAL A 259 17.31 -18.13 5.51
N GLN A 260 16.42 -17.33 4.90
CA GLN A 260 15.71 -17.73 3.68
C GLN A 260 16.60 -17.66 2.44
N THR A 261 17.38 -16.57 2.34
CA THR A 261 18.26 -16.37 1.18
C THR A 261 19.45 -15.50 1.56
N THR A 262 20.62 -15.82 0.98
CA THR A 262 21.85 -15.04 1.08
C THR A 262 22.22 -14.46 -0.29
N LEU A 263 22.34 -13.14 -0.36
CA LEU A 263 22.67 -12.38 -1.58
C LEU A 263 24.02 -11.69 -1.40
N GLN A 264 24.83 -11.60 -2.46
CA GLN A 264 26.09 -10.85 -2.44
C GLN A 264 25.87 -9.46 -3.01
N LEU A 265 26.40 -8.42 -2.38
CA LEU A 265 26.24 -7.04 -2.85
C LEU A 265 27.52 -6.58 -3.55
N ALA A 266 27.46 -6.36 -4.87
CA ALA A 266 28.63 -5.94 -5.65
C ALA A 266 29.08 -4.51 -5.28
N GLY A 267 30.37 -4.32 -5.01
CA GLY A 267 30.95 -3.02 -4.64
C GLY A 267 30.66 -2.56 -3.21
N ALA A 268 29.96 -3.36 -2.43
CA ALA A 268 29.48 -3.07 -1.07
C ALA A 268 30.47 -3.39 0.06
N GLU A 269 31.72 -3.65 -0.27
CA GLU A 269 32.69 -4.17 0.71
C GLU A 269 32.83 -3.26 1.92
N HIS A 270 32.83 -3.86 3.11
CA HIS A 270 32.84 -3.15 4.39
C HIS A 270 31.76 -2.06 4.51
N GLY A 271 30.58 -2.27 3.92
CA GLY A 271 29.42 -1.39 4.14
C GLY A 271 29.08 -1.29 5.63
N HIS A 272 28.76 -0.08 6.09
CA HIS A 272 28.70 0.27 7.51
C HIS A 272 27.34 0.78 7.99
N ALA A 273 26.38 0.99 7.09
CA ALA A 273 25.01 1.33 7.46
C ALA A 273 24.03 0.76 6.43
N LEU A 274 22.96 0.12 6.91
CA LEU A 274 21.95 -0.56 6.11
C LEU A 274 20.58 0.03 6.44
N ALA A 275 19.79 0.32 5.41
CA ALA A 275 18.39 0.69 5.58
C ALA A 275 17.58 0.16 4.41
N TRP A 276 16.31 -0.15 4.64
CA TRP A 276 15.36 -0.36 3.55
C TRP A 276 15.02 1.02 2.95
N LEU A 277 14.87 1.11 1.62
CA LEU A 277 14.35 2.29 0.95
C LEU A 277 12.82 2.16 0.80
N ASP A 278 12.39 0.96 0.45
CA ASP A 278 11.03 0.47 0.36
C ASP A 278 11.07 -1.07 0.54
N GLU A 279 10.00 -1.79 0.20
CA GLU A 279 9.94 -3.26 0.34
C GLU A 279 10.83 -4.03 -0.65
N GLU A 280 11.28 -3.41 -1.74
CA GLU A 280 12.05 -4.07 -2.80
C GLU A 280 13.49 -3.56 -2.87
N HIS A 281 13.81 -2.44 -2.23
CA HIS A 281 15.11 -1.77 -2.37
C HIS A 281 15.82 -1.60 -1.04
N ILE A 282 17.12 -1.88 -1.02
CA ILE A 282 17.99 -1.72 0.15
C ILE A 282 19.08 -0.70 -0.13
N ALA A 283 19.24 0.25 0.79
CA ALA A 283 20.25 1.29 0.77
C ALA A 283 21.42 0.95 1.71
N LEU A 284 22.63 1.18 1.22
CA LEU A 284 23.87 0.87 1.91
C LEU A 284 24.86 2.05 1.84
N ARG A 285 25.38 2.47 3.00
CA ARG A 285 26.46 3.47 3.08
C ARG A 285 27.83 2.79 3.12
N LEU A 286 28.79 3.42 2.46
CA LEU A 286 30.21 3.07 2.49
C LEU A 286 31.04 4.30 2.87
N ALA A 287 32.06 4.11 3.70
CA ALA A 287 32.84 5.20 4.30
C ALA A 287 33.71 6.01 3.30
N ASP A 288 33.98 5.50 2.10
CA ASP A 288 34.80 6.17 1.08
C ASP A 288 33.99 6.73 -0.10
N LEU A 289 32.68 6.53 -0.12
CA LEU A 289 31.78 7.01 -1.16
C LEU A 289 30.99 8.23 -0.70
N THR A 290 30.80 9.17 -1.63
CA THR A 290 29.91 10.34 -1.45
C THR A 290 28.52 10.08 -2.06
N GLU A 291 28.17 8.81 -2.20
CA GLU A 291 26.85 8.34 -2.61
C GLU A 291 26.49 7.06 -1.84
N VAL A 292 25.19 6.86 -1.65
CA VAL A 292 24.61 5.63 -1.10
C VAL A 292 24.37 4.66 -2.25
N LEU A 293 24.78 3.40 -2.07
CA LEU A 293 24.49 2.35 -3.03
C LEU A 293 23.12 1.75 -2.71
N VAL A 294 22.26 1.61 -3.70
CA VAL A 294 20.94 1.00 -3.55
C VAL A 294 20.86 -0.24 -4.43
N TYR A 295 20.31 -1.32 -3.91
CA TYR A 295 20.16 -2.61 -4.60
C TYR A 295 18.69 -2.99 -4.65
N ALA A 296 18.23 -3.50 -5.80
CA ALA A 296 16.90 -4.08 -5.93
C ALA A 296 16.92 -5.57 -5.60
N LEU A 297 16.01 -6.00 -4.74
CA LEU A 297 15.79 -7.41 -4.43
C LEU A 297 14.97 -8.06 -5.54
N PRO A 298 15.39 -9.22 -6.07
CA PRO A 298 14.58 -9.96 -7.01
C PRO A 298 13.33 -10.52 -6.32
N ALA A 299 12.23 -10.67 -7.07
CA ALA A 299 10.98 -11.23 -6.56
C ALA A 299 11.12 -12.68 -6.05
N ALA A 300 12.01 -13.46 -6.67
CA ALA A 300 12.38 -14.80 -6.23
C ALA A 300 13.91 -14.86 -6.05
N PRO A 301 14.42 -14.46 -4.86
CA PRO A 301 15.85 -14.43 -4.60
C PRO A 301 16.42 -15.86 -4.57
N GLN A 302 17.53 -16.06 -5.25
CA GLN A 302 18.28 -17.32 -5.26
C GLN A 302 19.56 -17.16 -4.43
N ASP A 303 19.89 -18.18 -3.64
CA ASP A 303 21.09 -18.18 -2.81
C ASP A 303 22.36 -17.98 -3.62
N GLY A 304 23.24 -17.10 -3.14
CA GLY A 304 24.52 -16.78 -3.76
C GLY A 304 24.44 -15.81 -4.94
N THR A 305 23.25 -15.30 -5.27
CA THR A 305 23.10 -14.31 -6.34
C THR A 305 23.83 -13.01 -5.99
N THR A 306 24.64 -12.50 -6.92
CA THR A 306 25.29 -11.20 -6.78
C THR A 306 24.43 -10.10 -7.38
N LEU A 307 24.00 -9.14 -6.54
CA LEU A 307 23.24 -7.97 -6.95
C LEU A 307 24.17 -6.83 -7.37
N GLN A 308 23.83 -6.17 -8.47
CA GLN A 308 24.49 -4.94 -8.91
C GLN A 308 23.79 -3.72 -8.31
N PRO A 309 24.51 -2.62 -8.06
CA PRO A 309 23.89 -1.39 -7.61
C PRO A 309 23.01 -0.80 -8.71
N LEU A 310 21.89 -0.19 -8.29
CA LEU A 310 20.98 0.53 -9.17
C LEU A 310 21.72 1.65 -9.92
N GLY A 311 21.26 1.90 -11.14
CA GLY A 311 21.78 2.95 -12.01
C GLY A 311 21.45 4.37 -11.52
N ARG A 312 20.45 4.52 -10.66
CA ARG A 312 20.14 5.77 -9.96
C ARG A 312 21.22 6.12 -8.95
N ARG A 313 21.51 7.41 -8.81
CA ARG A 313 22.50 7.93 -7.85
C ARG A 313 21.83 8.59 -6.67
N TYR A 314 22.24 8.20 -5.47
CA TYR A 314 21.75 8.74 -4.21
C TYR A 314 22.88 9.51 -3.53
N PRO A 315 22.94 10.85 -3.66
CA PRO A 315 24.07 11.62 -3.14
C PRO A 315 24.12 11.54 -1.61
N SER A 316 25.33 11.59 -1.04
CA SER A 316 25.57 11.67 0.41
C SER A 316 26.77 12.56 0.77
N ALA A 317 27.16 13.47 -0.12
CA ALA A 317 28.34 14.33 0.06
C ALA A 317 28.18 15.36 1.21
N ASP A 318 26.94 15.77 1.47
CA ASP A 318 26.51 16.68 2.55
C ASP A 318 26.14 15.94 3.84
N ALA A 319 26.20 14.60 3.85
CA ALA A 319 25.82 13.79 4.99
C ALA A 319 26.96 13.68 6.01
N ALA A 320 26.63 13.72 7.29
CA ALA A 320 27.57 13.43 8.37
C ALA A 320 28.05 11.97 8.30
N SER A 321 29.23 11.70 8.87
CA SER A 321 29.67 10.34 9.20
C SER A 321 28.67 9.67 10.14
N GLY A 322 28.64 8.34 10.08
CA GLY A 322 27.82 7.46 10.89
C GLY A 322 26.74 6.73 10.09
N PRO A 323 25.77 6.13 10.82
CA PRO A 323 24.65 5.40 10.23
C PRO A 323 23.61 6.31 9.56
N PHE A 324 22.50 5.73 9.09
CA PHE A 324 21.31 6.50 8.74
C PHE A 324 20.65 7.09 10.00
N VAL A 325 19.74 8.04 9.81
CA VAL A 325 18.92 8.56 10.92
C VAL A 325 17.96 7.47 11.38
N ALA A 326 18.01 7.10 12.66
CA ALA A 326 17.10 6.14 13.26
C ALA A 326 15.70 6.78 13.38
N SER A 327 14.80 6.35 12.51
CA SER A 327 13.45 6.90 12.34
C SER A 327 12.52 5.86 11.71
N GLN A 328 11.23 6.15 11.70
CA GLN A 328 10.20 5.35 11.03
C GLN A 328 9.71 6.01 9.74
N ASP A 329 10.53 6.90 9.17
CA ASP A 329 10.24 7.57 7.91
C ASP A 329 10.68 6.72 6.72
N TRP A 330 9.83 6.70 5.70
CA TRP A 330 10.08 5.99 4.44
C TRP A 330 9.91 6.98 3.29
N PRO A 331 10.97 7.30 2.52
CA PRO A 331 12.31 6.70 2.54
C PRO A 331 13.22 7.20 3.69
N PRO A 332 14.28 6.43 4.05
CA PRO A 332 15.18 6.73 5.18
C PRO A 332 15.91 8.05 5.02
N HIS A 333 16.35 8.62 6.14
CA HIS A 333 17.02 9.91 6.19
C HIS A 333 18.55 9.80 6.38
N LEU A 334 19.29 10.72 5.78
CA LEU A 334 20.71 10.94 6.02
C LEU A 334 20.89 12.10 7.02
N PRO A 335 21.75 11.96 8.04
CA PRO A 335 22.12 13.08 8.91
C PRO A 335 22.96 14.08 8.12
N LEU A 336 22.72 15.38 8.29
CA LEU A 336 23.50 16.42 7.61
C LEU A 336 24.76 16.75 8.40
N ALA A 337 25.89 16.97 7.71
CA ALA A 337 27.15 17.37 8.34
C ALA A 337 27.06 18.77 8.98
N GLU A 338 26.32 19.67 8.34
CA GLU A 338 26.00 21.00 8.86
C GLU A 338 24.48 21.23 8.74
N PRO A 339 23.85 21.92 9.71
CA PRO A 339 22.44 22.23 9.64
C PRO A 339 22.12 23.07 8.40
N ALA A 340 21.20 22.60 7.57
CA ALA A 340 20.74 23.34 6.39
C ALA A 340 19.68 24.37 6.77
N PRO A 341 19.55 25.49 6.03
CA PRO A 341 18.48 26.44 6.27
C PRO A 341 17.09 25.79 6.10
N PRO A 342 16.07 26.35 6.78
CA PRO A 342 14.69 25.91 6.64
C PRO A 342 14.23 26.03 5.19
N VAL A 343 13.24 25.22 4.82
CA VAL A 343 12.57 25.33 3.50
C VAL A 343 11.74 26.62 3.44
N ASP A 344 11.02 26.91 4.53
CA ASP A 344 10.16 28.09 4.64
C ASP A 344 10.84 29.22 5.44
N PRO A 345 10.64 30.50 5.06
CA PRO A 345 11.15 31.63 5.82
C PRO A 345 10.63 31.61 7.26
N GLY A 346 11.53 31.43 8.23
CA GLY A 346 11.22 31.42 9.67
C GLY A 346 11.00 30.03 10.29
N GLY A 347 11.16 28.94 9.54
CA GLY A 347 11.14 27.58 10.09
C GLY A 347 12.45 27.19 10.81
N PRO A 348 12.46 26.07 11.55
CA PRO A 348 13.67 25.57 12.20
C PRO A 348 14.69 25.03 11.17
N PRO A 349 16.00 25.07 11.48
CA PRO A 349 17.04 24.48 10.63
C PRO A 349 16.81 22.98 10.44
N ARG A 350 17.28 22.46 9.31
CA ARG A 350 17.19 21.03 8.98
C ARG A 350 18.48 20.31 9.37
N PHE A 351 18.34 19.24 10.12
CA PHE A 351 19.46 18.40 10.58
C PHE A 351 19.57 17.06 9.84
N SER A 352 18.53 16.68 9.09
CA SER A 352 18.55 15.51 8.22
C SER A 352 17.77 15.74 6.94
N ARG A 353 17.98 14.89 5.93
CA ARG A 353 17.22 14.91 4.68
C ARG A 353 16.88 13.50 4.21
N SER A 354 15.76 13.36 3.53
CA SER A 354 15.33 12.09 2.97
C SER A 354 16.29 11.61 1.85
N LEU A 355 16.46 10.30 1.74
CA LEU A 355 17.29 9.64 0.73
C LEU A 355 16.55 9.57 -0.61
N VAL A 356 16.72 10.63 -1.41
CA VAL A 356 16.08 10.75 -2.73
C VAL A 356 17.14 10.60 -3.82
N PRO A 357 16.85 9.86 -4.91
CA PRO A 357 17.78 9.74 -6.03
C PRO A 357 17.82 11.04 -6.84
N LEU A 358 18.95 11.30 -7.50
CA LEU A 358 19.01 12.28 -8.59
C LEU A 358 18.08 11.84 -9.73
N ALA A 359 17.59 12.81 -10.51
CA ALA A 359 16.83 12.53 -11.73
C ALA A 359 17.64 11.79 -12.82
N TRP A 360 18.91 11.51 -12.56
CA TRP A 360 19.80 10.76 -13.44
C TRP A 360 19.62 9.25 -13.19
N ARG A 361 19.20 8.53 -14.23
CA ARG A 361 19.15 7.06 -14.24
C ARG A 361 20.20 6.51 -15.20
N ALA A 362 20.77 5.36 -14.87
CA ALA A 362 21.70 4.65 -15.73
C ALA A 362 21.09 3.30 -16.08
N TYR A 363 20.93 3.05 -17.38
CA TYR A 363 20.48 1.76 -17.88
C TYR A 363 21.65 1.05 -18.56
N LEU A 364 21.58 -0.29 -18.59
CA LEU A 364 22.46 -1.05 -19.47
C LEU A 364 22.19 -0.67 -20.94
N ALA A 365 23.20 -0.81 -21.81
CA ALA A 365 23.09 -0.37 -23.21
C ALA A 365 22.35 -1.38 -24.10
N GLU A 366 22.47 -2.68 -23.79
CA GLU A 366 21.83 -3.77 -24.52
C GLU A 366 21.31 -4.80 -23.53
N GLY A 367 20.17 -5.42 -23.86
CA GLY A 367 19.62 -6.56 -23.13
C GLY A 367 18.77 -7.43 -24.05
N ARG A 368 18.61 -8.70 -23.68
CA ARG A 368 17.94 -9.71 -24.50
C ARG A 368 16.92 -10.51 -23.69
N ALA A 369 15.80 -10.81 -24.32
CA ALA A 369 14.76 -11.70 -23.81
C ALA A 369 14.28 -12.63 -24.91
N GLU A 370 13.81 -13.81 -24.54
CA GLU A 370 13.15 -14.76 -25.44
C GLU A 370 11.67 -14.86 -25.05
N GLY A 371 10.79 -14.82 -26.04
CA GLY A 371 9.37 -15.05 -25.83
C GLY A 371 9.08 -16.54 -25.74
N ARG A 372 7.97 -16.91 -25.08
CA ARG A 372 7.48 -18.30 -25.09
C ARG A 372 7.33 -18.80 -26.53
N ALA A 373 7.71 -20.05 -26.78
CA ALA A 373 7.50 -20.68 -28.08
C ALA A 373 6.00 -20.83 -28.36
N LEU A 374 5.61 -20.61 -29.60
CA LEU A 374 4.25 -20.81 -30.06
C LEU A 374 4.15 -22.07 -30.91
N ASP A 375 3.05 -22.79 -30.76
CA ASP A 375 2.63 -23.88 -31.61
C ASP A 375 1.20 -23.60 -32.07
N THR A 376 1.02 -23.45 -33.38
CA THR A 376 -0.28 -23.17 -34.00
C THR A 376 -1.07 -24.43 -34.38
N ALA A 377 -0.43 -25.61 -34.31
CA ALA A 377 -0.90 -26.89 -34.84
C ALA A 377 -1.19 -26.93 -36.37
N GLU A 378 -0.97 -25.84 -37.09
CA GLU A 378 -1.21 -25.72 -38.54
C GLU A 378 0.14 -25.73 -39.29
N LEU A 379 0.36 -26.73 -40.14
CA LEU A 379 1.56 -26.84 -40.97
C LEU A 379 1.55 -25.81 -42.12
N ASP A 380 2.74 -25.37 -42.54
CA ASP A 380 2.95 -24.33 -43.57
C ASP A 380 2.16 -23.02 -43.29
N LEU A 381 1.91 -22.72 -42.01
CA LEU A 381 1.21 -21.49 -41.62
C LEU A 381 2.04 -20.28 -42.05
N ARG A 382 1.41 -19.35 -42.76
CA ARG A 382 2.05 -18.11 -43.22
C ARG A 382 1.83 -16.99 -42.23
N TRP A 383 2.91 -16.50 -41.67
CA TRP A 383 2.89 -15.34 -40.78
C TRP A 383 2.71 -14.05 -41.58
N HIS A 384 1.97 -13.09 -41.03
CA HIS A 384 1.52 -11.88 -41.73
C HIS A 384 2.20 -10.61 -41.22
N ARG A 385 1.76 -10.12 -40.06
CA ARG A 385 2.18 -8.85 -39.47
C ARG A 385 2.61 -9.01 -38.03
N ILE A 386 3.55 -8.17 -37.64
CA ILE A 386 3.99 -7.97 -36.27
C ILE A 386 3.51 -6.58 -35.85
N TYR A 387 2.75 -6.51 -34.76
CA TYR A 387 2.43 -5.29 -34.05
C TYR A 387 3.21 -5.25 -32.74
N VAL A 388 3.83 -4.11 -32.48
CA VAL A 388 4.69 -3.88 -31.32
C VAL A 388 4.16 -2.66 -30.61
N GLU A 389 3.77 -2.83 -29.36
CA GLU A 389 3.30 -1.73 -28.54
C GLU A 389 4.42 -1.36 -27.56
N ALA A 390 5.01 -0.18 -27.74
CA ALA A 390 6.24 0.19 -27.04
C ALA A 390 6.40 1.72 -26.84
N VAL A 391 7.22 2.06 -25.84
CA VAL A 391 7.86 3.36 -25.66
C VAL A 391 9.29 3.23 -26.15
N ILE A 392 9.65 3.96 -27.20
CA ILE A 392 10.99 3.98 -27.79
C ILE A 392 11.52 5.41 -27.71
N PRO A 393 12.31 5.75 -26.69
CA PRO A 393 12.93 7.06 -26.56
C PRO A 393 13.93 7.37 -27.68
N PRO A 394 14.37 8.64 -27.83
CA PRO A 394 15.41 9.01 -28.78
C PRO A 394 16.71 8.22 -28.57
N ALA A 395 17.38 7.86 -29.68
CA ALA A 395 18.58 7.03 -29.71
C ALA A 395 18.42 5.66 -29.03
N CYS A 396 17.20 5.14 -28.98
CA CYS A 396 16.90 3.78 -28.52
C CYS A 396 16.23 2.98 -29.64
N GLY A 397 16.17 1.66 -29.48
CA GLY A 397 15.47 0.79 -30.41
C GLY A 397 15.20 -0.61 -29.88
N VAL A 398 14.33 -1.32 -30.59
CA VAL A 398 13.91 -2.69 -30.29
C VAL A 398 14.12 -3.52 -31.55
N LEU A 399 14.88 -4.60 -31.41
CA LEU A 399 15.07 -5.59 -32.45
C LEU A 399 14.24 -6.83 -32.09
N ILE A 400 13.33 -7.21 -32.98
CA ILE A 400 12.54 -8.43 -32.87
C ILE A 400 13.04 -9.41 -33.93
N GLU A 401 13.53 -10.55 -33.49
CA GLU A 401 13.95 -11.63 -34.37
C GLU A 401 12.90 -12.74 -34.32
N LEU A 402 12.44 -13.18 -35.48
CA LEU A 402 11.49 -14.27 -35.62
C LEU A 402 12.14 -15.46 -36.31
N ALA A 403 11.84 -16.66 -35.84
CA ALA A 403 12.14 -17.91 -36.52
C ALA A 403 10.85 -18.75 -36.58
N ALA A 404 10.59 -19.41 -37.71
CA ALA A 404 9.44 -20.27 -37.87
C ALA A 404 9.80 -21.56 -38.61
N SER A 405 9.16 -22.67 -38.23
CA SER A 405 9.38 -24.01 -38.79
C SER A 405 8.15 -24.89 -38.54
N ASP A 406 7.94 -25.90 -39.38
CA ASP A 406 6.92 -26.93 -39.15
C ASP A 406 7.34 -27.98 -38.13
N GLU A 407 8.65 -28.21 -37.99
CA GLU A 407 9.24 -29.07 -36.97
C GLU A 407 9.65 -28.26 -35.74
N ASP A 408 9.54 -28.85 -34.55
CA ASP A 408 10.08 -28.27 -33.32
C ASP A 408 11.61 -28.37 -33.33
N GLN A 409 12.27 -27.24 -33.54
CA GLN A 409 13.72 -27.16 -33.72
C GLN A 409 14.43 -26.68 -32.45
N ALA A 410 15.61 -27.25 -32.21
CA ALA A 410 16.55 -26.77 -31.21
C ALA A 410 17.03 -25.35 -31.55
N ALA A 411 17.37 -24.55 -30.52
CA ALA A 411 17.64 -23.12 -30.66
C ALA A 411 18.79 -22.77 -31.61
N ASP A 412 19.76 -23.67 -31.77
CA ASP A 412 20.93 -23.58 -32.65
C ASP A 412 20.61 -23.83 -34.13
N GLN A 413 19.51 -24.53 -34.43
CA GLN A 413 19.07 -24.85 -35.79
C GLN A 413 18.08 -23.81 -36.35
N ARG A 414 17.55 -22.93 -35.50
CA ARG A 414 16.55 -21.92 -35.88
C ARG A 414 17.15 -20.83 -36.77
N GLN A 415 16.50 -20.58 -37.91
CA GLN A 415 16.85 -19.46 -38.79
C GLN A 415 16.15 -18.17 -38.32
N TRP A 416 16.91 -17.29 -37.66
CA TRP A 416 16.41 -16.02 -37.12
C TRP A 416 16.37 -14.91 -38.18
N HIS A 417 15.25 -14.20 -38.26
CA HIS A 417 15.04 -13.09 -39.18
C HIS A 417 14.69 -11.79 -38.44
N PRO A 418 15.52 -10.73 -38.57
CA PRO A 418 15.39 -9.50 -37.78
C PRO A 418 14.31 -8.53 -38.29
N HIS A 419 13.72 -7.76 -37.37
CA HIS A 419 12.76 -6.67 -37.60
C HIS A 419 13.09 -5.52 -36.64
N TRP A 420 13.30 -4.31 -37.15
CA TRP A 420 13.81 -3.18 -36.35
C TRP A 420 12.75 -2.11 -36.09
N PHE A 421 12.65 -1.66 -34.84
CA PHE A 421 11.77 -0.59 -34.38
C PHE A 421 12.60 0.48 -33.66
N GLY A 422 12.42 1.76 -33.99
CA GLY A 422 13.14 2.86 -33.35
C GLY A 422 14.18 3.55 -34.23
N ASP A 423 15.08 4.32 -33.61
CA ASP A 423 15.99 5.21 -34.33
C ASP A 423 17.07 4.44 -35.11
N ALA A 424 17.32 4.85 -36.35
CA ALA A 424 18.32 4.20 -37.20
C ALA A 424 19.74 4.26 -36.63
N ALA A 425 20.07 5.30 -35.84
CA ALA A 425 21.38 5.45 -35.20
C ALA A 425 21.63 4.43 -34.07
N ALA A 426 20.58 3.89 -33.46
CA ALA A 426 20.68 2.85 -32.43
C ALA A 426 20.68 1.44 -33.04
N ALA A 427 20.42 1.32 -34.35
CA ALA A 427 20.35 0.03 -35.01
C ALA A 427 21.73 -0.64 -35.03
N PRO A 428 21.83 -1.94 -34.68
CA PRO A 428 23.04 -2.70 -34.94
C PRO A 428 23.28 -2.81 -36.46
N ASN A 429 24.41 -3.41 -36.85
CA ASN A 429 24.71 -3.64 -38.26
C ASN A 429 23.73 -4.68 -38.85
N LEU A 430 22.61 -4.18 -39.37
CA LEU A 430 21.50 -4.98 -39.92
C LEU A 430 21.55 -4.98 -41.45
N PRO A 431 21.10 -6.07 -42.10
CA PRO A 431 20.92 -6.09 -43.55
C PRO A 431 20.06 -4.91 -44.05
N PRO A 432 20.31 -4.40 -45.27
CA PRO A 432 19.61 -3.23 -45.79
C PRO A 432 18.11 -3.45 -46.00
N ASP A 433 17.69 -4.71 -46.11
CA ASP A 433 16.34 -5.10 -46.42
C ASP A 433 15.52 -5.57 -45.20
N VAL A 434 16.06 -5.38 -43.99
CA VAL A 434 15.36 -5.61 -42.73
C VAL A 434 14.10 -4.72 -42.64
N PRO A 435 12.93 -5.31 -42.33
CA PRO A 435 11.71 -4.54 -42.10
C PRO A 435 11.91 -3.50 -41.00
N ARG A 436 11.50 -2.26 -41.29
CA ARG A 436 11.49 -1.16 -40.33
C ARG A 436 10.06 -0.95 -39.85
N GLY A 437 9.86 -0.90 -38.53
CA GLY A 437 8.58 -0.63 -37.92
C GLY A 437 8.06 0.76 -38.27
N HIS A 438 6.79 0.83 -38.66
CA HIS A 438 6.08 2.08 -38.89
C HIS A 438 5.13 2.36 -37.72
N TRP A 439 5.18 3.57 -37.17
CA TRP A 439 4.27 3.99 -36.11
C TRP A 439 2.85 4.23 -36.64
N LEU A 440 1.84 3.77 -35.91
CA LEU A 440 0.43 3.96 -36.21
C LEU A 440 -0.19 4.93 -35.19
N SER A 441 -1.12 5.76 -35.67
CA SER A 441 -1.87 6.70 -34.82
C SER A 441 -2.93 6.03 -33.95
N LEU A 442 -3.24 4.76 -34.22
CA LEU A 442 -4.21 3.98 -33.47
C LEU A 442 -3.59 3.49 -32.14
N PRO A 443 -4.36 3.45 -31.04
CA PRO A 443 -3.87 2.95 -29.76
C PRO A 443 -3.65 1.42 -29.77
N SER A 444 -4.45 0.70 -30.54
CA SER A 444 -4.30 -0.74 -30.79
C SER A 444 -4.82 -1.06 -32.20
N GLU A 445 -4.30 -2.12 -32.79
CA GLU A 445 -4.86 -2.72 -34.00
C GLU A 445 -6.20 -3.43 -33.74
N LEU A 446 -6.49 -3.77 -32.49
CA LEU A 446 -7.75 -4.40 -32.10
C LEU A 446 -8.88 -3.36 -32.05
N PRO A 447 -10.05 -3.65 -32.67
CA PRO A 447 -11.19 -2.74 -32.68
C PRO A 447 -11.62 -2.24 -31.31
N HIS A 448 -11.79 -0.92 -31.19
CA HIS A 448 -12.34 -0.26 -30.00
C HIS A 448 -11.60 -0.56 -28.69
N ARG A 449 -10.40 -1.15 -28.74
CA ARG A 449 -9.56 -1.42 -27.58
C ARG A 449 -8.63 -0.25 -27.30
N ALA A 450 -8.44 0.04 -26.02
CA ALA A 450 -7.38 0.93 -25.56
C ALA A 450 -6.01 0.24 -25.72
N GLY A 451 -4.95 1.04 -25.81
CA GLY A 451 -3.58 0.54 -25.72
C GLY A 451 -3.30 -0.07 -24.35
N LEU A 452 -2.29 -0.92 -24.29
CA LEU A 452 -1.66 -1.35 -23.05
C LEU A 452 -0.74 -0.28 -22.44
N LEU A 453 -0.30 0.73 -23.20
CA LEU A 453 0.50 1.83 -22.67
C LEU A 453 -0.38 2.82 -21.88
N GLY A 454 0.06 3.17 -20.66
CA GLY A 454 -0.63 4.14 -19.79
C GLY A 454 -0.30 5.61 -20.08
N CYS A 455 0.45 5.89 -21.15
CA CYS A 455 0.91 7.23 -21.52
C CYS A 455 0.33 7.66 -22.87
N PRO A 456 0.22 8.97 -23.13
CA PRO A 456 -0.29 9.47 -24.41
C PRO A 456 0.63 9.07 -25.56
N SER A 457 0.05 8.63 -26.67
CA SER A 457 0.78 8.26 -27.88
C SER A 457 1.57 9.43 -28.44
N GLN A 458 2.80 9.17 -28.90
CA GLN A 458 3.68 10.15 -29.52
C GLN A 458 4.20 9.59 -30.85
N PRO A 459 4.09 10.33 -31.97
CA PRO A 459 4.54 9.87 -33.27
C PRO A 459 5.97 9.34 -33.25
N GLN A 460 6.18 8.12 -33.77
CA GLN A 460 7.48 7.46 -33.89
C GLN A 460 8.21 7.19 -32.55
N ARG A 461 7.50 7.34 -31.42
CA ARG A 461 8.10 7.21 -30.07
C ARG A 461 7.26 6.37 -29.14
N VAL A 462 5.97 6.64 -29.02
CA VAL A 462 5.09 5.99 -28.04
C VAL A 462 3.83 5.52 -28.75
N GLY A 463 3.50 4.24 -28.62
CA GLY A 463 2.26 3.68 -29.14
C GLY A 463 2.48 2.38 -29.90
N LEU A 464 1.65 2.20 -30.92
CA LEU A 464 1.64 1.02 -31.76
C LEU A 464 2.57 1.18 -32.96
N PHE A 465 3.41 0.18 -33.20
CA PHE A 465 4.24 0.05 -34.38
C PHE A 465 3.86 -1.21 -35.14
N CYS A 466 3.95 -1.19 -36.47
CA CYS A 466 3.70 -2.35 -37.30
C CYS A 466 4.86 -2.64 -38.26
N ALA A 467 5.11 -3.92 -38.52
CA ALA A 467 5.98 -4.40 -39.59
C ALA A 467 5.39 -5.68 -40.19
N LEU A 468 5.80 -6.01 -41.41
CA LEU A 468 5.48 -7.30 -42.01
C LEU A 468 6.43 -8.38 -41.47
N ALA A 469 5.91 -9.55 -41.14
CA ALA A 469 6.72 -10.70 -40.72
C ALA A 469 7.46 -11.26 -41.94
N GLN A 470 8.78 -11.02 -42.01
CA GLN A 470 9.57 -11.28 -43.21
C GLN A 470 10.92 -11.93 -42.93
N ARG A 471 11.39 -12.66 -43.94
CA ARG A 471 12.72 -13.26 -44.02
C ARG A 471 13.66 -12.32 -44.79
N ALA A 472 14.35 -11.43 -44.07
CA ALA A 472 15.36 -10.55 -44.66
C ALA A 472 16.51 -11.37 -45.28
N GLY A 473 17.05 -10.90 -46.41
CA GLY A 473 18.13 -11.53 -47.16
C GLY A 473 17.71 -12.58 -48.20
N LEU A 474 16.41 -12.94 -48.27
CA LEU A 474 15.89 -13.95 -49.18
C LEU A 474 15.03 -13.37 -50.31
N GLN A 475 14.99 -14.09 -51.42
CA GLN A 475 14.21 -13.72 -52.62
C GLN A 475 12.69 -13.76 -52.38
N LEU A 476 12.24 -14.76 -51.61
CA LEU A 476 10.87 -14.88 -51.12
C LEU A 476 10.88 -14.61 -49.61
N ARG A 477 10.20 -13.55 -49.19
CA ARG A 477 10.31 -13.02 -47.82
C ARG A 477 9.22 -13.54 -46.89
N GLU A 478 8.28 -14.32 -47.37
CA GLU A 478 7.24 -14.91 -46.52
C GLU A 478 7.85 -15.79 -45.41
N LEU A 479 7.49 -15.52 -44.15
CA LEU A 479 7.83 -16.37 -43.01
C LEU A 479 6.76 -17.46 -42.82
N ARG A 480 7.17 -18.72 -42.70
CA ARG A 480 6.25 -19.86 -42.62
C ARG A 480 6.65 -20.88 -41.57
N GLY A 481 5.65 -21.54 -40.98
CA GLY A 481 5.82 -22.69 -40.11
C GLY A 481 4.81 -22.75 -38.98
N ARG A 482 4.47 -23.97 -38.56
CA ARG A 482 3.64 -24.29 -37.38
C ARG A 482 4.13 -23.63 -36.10
N HIS A 483 5.42 -23.72 -35.85
CA HIS A 483 6.09 -23.17 -34.67
C HIS A 483 6.61 -21.77 -34.95
N LEU A 484 6.49 -20.86 -33.98
CA LEU A 484 7.08 -19.52 -34.03
C LEU A 484 7.86 -19.26 -32.75
N TRP A 485 9.12 -18.86 -32.92
CA TRP A 485 10.01 -18.42 -31.86
C TRP A 485 10.30 -16.94 -32.02
N LEU A 486 10.42 -16.25 -30.89
CA LEU A 486 10.59 -14.81 -30.82
C LEU A 486 11.73 -14.47 -29.87
N ARG A 487 12.66 -13.64 -30.33
CA ARG A 487 13.72 -13.05 -29.53
C ARG A 487 13.62 -11.53 -29.61
N VAL A 488 13.76 -10.87 -28.47
CA VAL A 488 13.76 -9.42 -28.36
C VAL A 488 15.12 -8.97 -27.85
N SER A 489 15.74 -8.04 -28.57
CA SER A 489 16.91 -7.30 -28.09
C SER A 489 16.55 -5.83 -27.95
N LEU A 490 16.77 -5.28 -26.76
CA LEU A 490 16.54 -3.88 -26.43
C LEU A 490 17.86 -3.12 -26.51
N PHE A 491 17.83 -1.93 -27.12
CA PHE A 491 18.99 -1.04 -27.25
C PHE A 491 18.66 0.31 -26.64
N GLY A 492 19.44 0.70 -25.63
CA GLY A 492 19.32 1.97 -24.92
C GLY A 492 20.55 2.85 -25.09
N ASN A 493 20.40 4.14 -24.79
CA ASN A 493 21.49 5.11 -24.84
C ASN A 493 22.22 5.29 -23.47
N GLY A 494 21.99 4.36 -22.54
CA GLY A 494 22.51 4.38 -21.17
C GLY A 494 21.79 5.32 -20.20
N ARG A 495 20.91 6.21 -20.69
CA ARG A 495 20.09 7.13 -19.87
C ARG A 495 18.59 6.86 -19.97
N ALA A 496 18.17 6.32 -21.09
CA ALA A 496 16.81 5.91 -21.37
C ALA A 496 16.80 4.45 -21.85
N THR A 497 15.68 3.78 -21.60
CA THR A 497 15.44 2.41 -22.01
C THR A 497 14.19 2.36 -22.90
N PRO A 498 14.18 1.56 -23.98
CA PRO A 498 12.94 1.21 -24.64
C PRO A 498 12.11 0.30 -23.72
N GLU A 499 10.81 0.57 -23.64
CA GLU A 499 9.86 -0.21 -22.83
C GLU A 499 8.87 -0.89 -23.77
N LEU A 500 8.78 -2.22 -23.70
CA LEU A 500 7.93 -3.03 -24.56
C LEU A 500 6.75 -3.57 -23.76
N ALA A 501 5.53 -3.17 -24.14
CA ALA A 501 4.29 -3.61 -23.49
C ALA A 501 3.72 -4.89 -24.10
N ALA A 502 3.75 -5.00 -25.43
CA ALA A 502 3.35 -6.24 -26.11
C ALA A 502 3.98 -6.40 -27.49
N VAL A 503 4.15 -7.67 -27.87
CA VAL A 503 4.34 -8.06 -29.27
C VAL A 503 3.18 -8.95 -29.67
N ARG A 504 2.59 -8.68 -30.84
CA ARG A 504 1.50 -9.47 -31.41
C ARG A 504 1.86 -9.84 -32.83
N VAL A 505 1.76 -11.13 -33.17
CA VAL A 505 2.06 -11.62 -34.52
C VAL A 505 0.81 -12.30 -35.08
N TRP A 506 0.42 -11.92 -36.29
CA TRP A 506 -0.81 -12.37 -36.97
C TRP A 506 -0.55 -13.47 -37.99
N GLY A 507 -1.51 -14.37 -38.14
CA GLY A 507 -1.53 -15.46 -39.12
C GLY A 507 -2.86 -16.24 -39.09
N GLN A 508 -3.26 -16.97 -40.13
CA GLN A 508 -2.61 -17.12 -41.44
C GLN A 508 -2.77 -15.86 -42.30
N ARG A 509 -1.73 -15.48 -43.04
CA ARG A 509 -1.72 -14.34 -43.96
C ARG A 509 -2.85 -14.42 -44.99
N PHE A 510 -3.70 -13.40 -45.03
CA PHE A 510 -4.69 -13.20 -46.09
C PHE A 510 -4.06 -12.45 -47.28
N SER A 511 -3.67 -13.17 -48.34
CA SER A 511 -3.05 -12.57 -49.54
C SER A 511 -4.12 -12.04 -50.50
N TYR A 512 -4.08 -10.74 -50.78
CA TYR A 512 -4.96 -10.13 -51.79
C TYR A 512 -4.62 -10.60 -53.21
N VAL A 513 -3.33 -10.85 -53.51
CA VAL A 513 -2.92 -11.38 -54.82
C VAL A 513 -3.52 -12.76 -55.07
N ARG A 514 -3.53 -13.64 -54.05
CA ARG A 514 -4.07 -15.00 -54.18
C ARG A 514 -5.59 -15.04 -54.23
N ASN A 515 -6.27 -14.18 -53.47
CA ASN A 515 -7.72 -14.18 -53.41
C ASN A 515 -8.37 -13.42 -54.57
N TYR A 516 -7.73 -12.35 -55.06
CA TYR A 516 -8.37 -11.41 -55.99
C TYR A 516 -7.67 -11.25 -57.33
N LEU A 517 -6.38 -11.60 -57.46
CA LEU A 517 -5.65 -11.48 -58.73
C LEU A 517 -5.52 -12.83 -59.45
N PRO A 518 -5.44 -12.82 -60.80
CA PRO A 518 -5.18 -14.02 -61.60
C PRO A 518 -3.87 -14.72 -61.22
N GLU A 519 -3.81 -16.03 -61.48
CA GLU A 519 -2.65 -16.90 -61.17
C GLU A 519 -1.33 -16.42 -61.77
N LEU A 520 -1.35 -15.70 -62.89
CA LEU A 520 -0.16 -15.11 -63.52
C LEU A 520 0.65 -14.20 -62.59
N TYR A 521 0.00 -13.60 -61.59
CA TYR A 521 0.60 -12.72 -60.59
C TYR A 521 1.09 -13.44 -59.33
N ARG A 522 0.97 -14.78 -59.26
CA ARG A 522 1.32 -15.59 -58.08
C ARG A 522 2.70 -16.24 -58.23
N ASP A 523 3.24 -16.69 -57.11
CA ASP A 523 4.61 -17.19 -56.94
C ASP A 523 4.73 -18.74 -56.96
N GLU A 524 3.65 -19.47 -57.24
CA GLU A 524 3.37 -20.70 -56.50
C GLU A 524 4.39 -21.85 -56.59
N ASP A 525 5.08 -22.12 -57.70
CA ASP A 525 5.84 -23.38 -57.82
C ASP A 525 7.24 -23.33 -58.51
N VAL A 526 7.76 -22.16 -58.89
CA VAL A 526 8.99 -22.09 -59.72
C VAL A 526 10.24 -21.62 -58.94
N PHE A 527 10.07 -20.99 -57.79
CA PHE A 527 11.18 -20.33 -57.08
C PHE A 527 11.66 -21.12 -55.87
N ASP A 528 12.99 -21.25 -55.75
CA ASP A 528 13.63 -21.75 -54.54
C ASP A 528 13.38 -20.77 -53.37
N ARG A 529 12.62 -21.23 -52.37
CA ARG A 529 12.23 -20.44 -51.18
C ARG A 529 13.39 -20.18 -50.22
N SER A 530 14.51 -20.89 -50.39
CA SER A 530 15.75 -20.72 -49.63
C SER A 530 16.79 -19.85 -50.34
N ALA A 531 16.51 -19.44 -51.58
CA ALA A 531 17.44 -18.64 -52.37
C ALA A 531 17.66 -17.26 -51.73
N ALA A 532 18.93 -16.99 -51.40
CA ALA A 532 19.38 -15.67 -50.98
C ALA A 532 19.39 -14.68 -52.17
N GLY A 533 19.10 -13.42 -51.90
CA GLY A 533 19.15 -12.36 -52.93
C GLY A 533 18.03 -11.32 -52.81
N PRO A 534 17.93 -10.43 -53.81
CA PRO A 534 16.90 -9.39 -53.82
C PRO A 534 15.49 -9.99 -53.97
N ALA A 535 14.50 -9.30 -53.40
CA ALA A 535 13.10 -9.72 -53.50
C ALA A 535 12.65 -9.90 -54.96
N THR A 536 11.91 -10.98 -55.22
CA THR A 536 11.30 -11.19 -56.55
C THR A 536 10.21 -10.14 -56.83
N ARG A 537 9.85 -9.98 -58.11
CA ARG A 537 8.70 -9.14 -58.51
C ARG A 537 7.38 -9.60 -57.89
N TYR A 538 7.23 -10.90 -57.63
CA TYR A 538 6.03 -11.49 -57.03
C TYR A 538 5.96 -11.19 -55.54
N ASP A 539 7.07 -11.38 -54.82
CA ASP A 539 7.19 -10.97 -53.42
C ASP A 539 6.95 -9.46 -53.24
N PHE A 540 7.50 -8.65 -54.14
CA PHE A 540 7.24 -7.21 -54.14
C PHE A 540 5.75 -6.88 -54.31
N LEU A 541 5.06 -7.49 -55.30
CA LEU A 541 3.64 -7.25 -55.53
C LEU A 541 2.78 -7.68 -54.33
N GLU A 542 3.09 -8.85 -53.76
CA GLU A 542 2.44 -9.40 -52.57
C GLU A 542 2.60 -8.45 -51.37
N ARG A 543 3.78 -7.85 -51.16
CA ARG A 543 3.99 -6.80 -50.13
C ARG A 543 3.37 -5.46 -50.47
N PHE A 544 3.33 -5.08 -51.75
CA PHE A 544 2.74 -3.83 -52.20
C PHE A 544 1.23 -3.81 -51.94
N THR A 545 0.53 -4.91 -52.26
CA THR A 545 -0.91 -5.03 -51.99
C THR A 545 -1.26 -4.99 -50.50
N GLN A 546 -0.35 -5.45 -49.63
CA GLN A 546 -0.51 -5.35 -48.17
C GLN A 546 -0.58 -3.91 -47.65
N LEU A 547 -0.05 -2.91 -48.37
CA LEU A 547 -0.20 -1.51 -47.96
C LEU A 547 -1.67 -1.08 -47.92
N PHE A 548 -2.47 -1.55 -48.89
CA PHE A 548 -3.92 -1.26 -48.93
C PHE A 548 -4.67 -2.08 -47.89
N GLU A 549 -4.37 -3.37 -47.79
CA GLU A 549 -4.94 -4.25 -46.76
C GLU A 549 -4.65 -3.72 -45.34
N GLY A 550 -3.49 -3.09 -45.12
CA GLY A 550 -3.12 -2.46 -43.85
C GLY A 550 -3.98 -1.27 -43.42
N VAL A 551 -4.69 -0.67 -44.36
CA VAL A 551 -5.65 0.40 -44.08
C VAL A 551 -7.07 -0.14 -44.05
N LEU A 552 -7.43 -1.03 -44.99
CA LEU A 552 -8.80 -1.51 -45.15
C LEU A 552 -9.21 -2.51 -44.06
N THR A 553 -8.38 -3.51 -43.74
CA THR A 553 -8.72 -4.52 -42.73
C THR A 553 -9.03 -3.90 -41.36
N PRO A 554 -8.18 -3.00 -40.80
CA PRO A 554 -8.51 -2.38 -39.51
C PRO A 554 -9.79 -1.52 -39.54
N LEU A 555 -10.15 -0.94 -40.70
CA LEU A 555 -11.41 -0.21 -40.84
C LEU A 555 -12.61 -1.17 -40.84
N GLU A 556 -12.52 -2.27 -41.60
CA GLU A 556 -13.53 -3.32 -41.65
C GLU A 556 -13.71 -3.97 -40.27
N ASP A 557 -12.62 -4.26 -39.55
CA ASP A 557 -12.65 -4.81 -38.20
C ASP A 557 -13.40 -3.91 -37.23
N ARG A 558 -13.16 -2.60 -37.30
CA ARG A 558 -13.86 -1.61 -36.46
C ARG A 558 -15.35 -1.56 -36.76
N ILE A 559 -15.75 -1.73 -38.02
CA ILE A 559 -17.15 -1.78 -38.43
C ILE A 559 -17.79 -3.10 -37.98
N ALA A 560 -17.09 -4.23 -38.18
CA ALA A 560 -17.57 -5.55 -37.81
C ALA A 560 -17.79 -5.68 -36.29
N ASP A 561 -16.90 -5.07 -35.48
CA ASP A 561 -16.97 -5.15 -34.02
C ASP A 561 -17.73 -3.98 -33.37
N VAL A 562 -18.52 -3.21 -34.12
CA VAL A 562 -19.37 -2.11 -33.58
C VAL A 562 -20.26 -2.58 -32.42
N ARG A 563 -20.66 -3.85 -32.40
CA ARG A 563 -21.43 -4.46 -31.29
C ARG A 563 -20.79 -4.24 -29.91
N VAL A 564 -19.46 -4.10 -29.84
CA VAL A 564 -18.74 -3.84 -28.59
C VAL A 564 -19.13 -2.49 -28.00
N LEU A 565 -19.55 -1.54 -28.83
CA LEU A 565 -19.99 -0.22 -28.39
C LEU A 565 -21.43 -0.19 -27.87
N THR A 566 -22.23 -1.24 -28.14
CA THR A 566 -23.66 -1.28 -27.79
C THR A 566 -23.98 -2.05 -26.51
N ASP A 567 -22.99 -2.74 -25.93
CA ASP A 567 -23.13 -3.54 -24.71
C ASP A 567 -22.41 -2.82 -23.54
N PRO A 568 -23.12 -2.55 -22.41
CA PRO A 568 -22.51 -1.94 -21.21
C PRO A 568 -21.29 -2.69 -20.66
N ASP A 569 -21.18 -4.00 -20.87
CA ASP A 569 -20.05 -4.80 -20.38
C ASP A 569 -18.81 -4.70 -21.27
N SER A 570 -18.96 -4.36 -22.54
CA SER A 570 -17.83 -4.29 -23.48
C SER A 570 -17.46 -2.87 -23.90
N VAL A 571 -18.38 -1.91 -23.79
CA VAL A 571 -18.17 -0.53 -24.27
C VAL A 571 -16.98 0.13 -23.56
N PRO A 572 -16.10 0.86 -24.27
CA PRO A 572 -15.05 1.65 -23.61
C PRO A 572 -15.65 2.68 -22.65
N GLU A 573 -14.99 2.95 -21.53
CA GLU A 573 -15.52 3.84 -20.49
C GLU A 573 -15.93 5.23 -21.02
N ALA A 574 -15.11 5.81 -21.91
CA ALA A 574 -15.37 7.10 -22.51
C ALA A 574 -16.70 7.16 -23.31
N TRP A 575 -17.23 6.00 -23.71
CA TRP A 575 -18.46 5.86 -24.47
C TRP A 575 -19.67 5.48 -23.60
N LEU A 576 -19.49 5.18 -22.30
CA LEU A 576 -20.60 4.91 -21.37
C LEU A 576 -21.63 6.04 -21.32
N PRO A 577 -21.26 7.34 -21.28
CA PRO A 577 -22.26 8.42 -21.29
C PRO A 577 -23.07 8.47 -22.59
N TRP A 578 -22.46 8.11 -23.73
CA TRP A 578 -23.17 8.04 -25.01
C TRP A 578 -24.19 6.90 -25.01
N LEU A 579 -23.82 5.72 -24.51
CA LEU A 579 -24.73 4.58 -24.39
C LEU A 579 -25.86 4.86 -23.38
N ALA A 580 -25.55 5.51 -22.26
CA ALA A 580 -26.55 5.98 -21.29
C ALA A 580 -27.57 6.93 -21.92
N GLY A 581 -27.15 7.73 -22.90
CA GLY A 581 -28.02 8.59 -23.68
C GLY A 581 -29.13 7.86 -24.42
N TRP A 582 -28.95 6.58 -24.79
CA TRP A 582 -29.97 5.78 -25.48
C TRP A 582 -31.12 5.40 -24.57
N THR A 583 -30.83 5.08 -23.32
CA THR A 583 -31.84 4.76 -22.30
C THR A 583 -32.34 6.01 -21.59
N GLY A 584 -31.73 7.17 -21.82
CA GLY A 584 -32.01 8.40 -21.09
C GLY A 584 -31.61 8.29 -19.61
N GLU A 585 -30.55 7.54 -19.33
CA GLU A 585 -29.95 7.40 -18.00
C GLU A 585 -28.96 8.53 -17.72
N ARG A 586 -28.82 8.87 -16.45
CA ARG A 586 -27.78 9.76 -15.95
C ARG A 586 -27.11 9.07 -14.78
N PHE A 587 -25.79 8.97 -14.83
CA PHE A 587 -25.04 8.39 -13.73
C PHE A 587 -25.04 9.36 -12.55
N PRO A 588 -25.41 8.90 -11.33
CA PRO A 588 -25.09 9.63 -10.12
C PRO A 588 -23.62 10.07 -10.07
N ALA A 589 -23.39 11.25 -9.51
CA ALA A 589 -22.04 11.80 -9.39
C ALA A 589 -21.15 10.85 -8.56
N ARG A 590 -19.89 10.67 -8.98
CA ARG A 590 -18.86 9.85 -8.30
C ARG A 590 -19.08 8.33 -8.30
N LEU A 591 -19.98 7.79 -9.14
CA LEU A 591 -20.04 6.34 -9.35
C LEU A 591 -18.76 5.84 -10.06
N PRO A 592 -18.09 4.80 -9.51
CA PRO A 592 -17.00 4.09 -10.19
C PRO A 592 -17.46 3.45 -11.51
N THR A 593 -16.53 3.23 -12.43
CA THR A 593 -16.82 2.73 -13.79
C THR A 593 -17.55 1.40 -13.78
N ALA A 594 -17.13 0.45 -12.94
CA ALA A 594 -17.81 -0.84 -12.78
C ALA A 594 -19.28 -0.67 -12.37
N ARG A 595 -19.56 0.28 -11.46
CA ARG A 595 -20.93 0.55 -10.97
C ARG A 595 -21.79 1.24 -12.02
N ARG A 596 -21.20 2.09 -12.87
CA ARG A 596 -21.90 2.69 -14.02
C ARG A 596 -22.36 1.64 -15.03
N ARG A 597 -21.55 0.61 -15.26
CA ARG A 597 -21.92 -0.51 -16.16
C ARG A 597 -23.10 -1.28 -15.61
N GLU A 598 -23.03 -1.70 -14.34
CA GLU A 598 -24.14 -2.39 -13.67
C GLU A 598 -25.41 -1.54 -13.65
N TRP A 599 -25.28 -0.23 -13.40
CA TRP A 599 -26.40 0.71 -13.46
C TRP A 599 -27.08 0.74 -14.83
N LEU A 600 -26.31 0.69 -15.93
CA LEU A 600 -26.88 0.60 -17.28
C LEU A 600 -27.58 -0.72 -17.53
N ILE A 601 -26.99 -1.83 -17.08
CA ILE A 601 -27.58 -3.18 -17.21
C ILE A 601 -28.94 -3.22 -16.50
N GLN A 602 -29.02 -2.67 -15.29
CA GLN A 602 -30.25 -2.64 -14.48
C GLN A 602 -31.16 -1.44 -14.77
N SER A 603 -30.85 -0.60 -15.77
CA SER A 603 -31.53 0.67 -16.01
C SER A 603 -33.05 0.53 -16.20
N VAL A 604 -33.50 -0.48 -16.94
CA VAL A 604 -34.93 -0.73 -17.16
C VAL A 604 -35.66 -1.04 -15.85
N GLU A 605 -35.05 -1.87 -15.00
CA GLU A 605 -35.63 -2.26 -13.72
C GLU A 605 -35.62 -1.09 -12.73
N LEU A 606 -34.53 -0.33 -12.68
CA LEU A 606 -34.42 0.90 -11.89
C LEU A 606 -35.50 1.92 -12.26
N LYS A 607 -35.79 2.09 -13.56
CA LYS A 607 -36.88 2.97 -14.02
C LYS A 607 -38.25 2.43 -13.67
N ARG A 608 -38.46 1.11 -13.76
CA ARG A 608 -39.73 0.46 -13.41
C ARG A 608 -40.04 0.59 -11.93
N LEU A 609 -39.04 0.40 -11.07
CA LEU A 609 -39.16 0.45 -9.62
C LEU A 609 -38.91 1.85 -9.04
N ARG A 610 -38.75 2.86 -9.88
CA ARG A 610 -38.44 4.22 -9.43
C ARG A 610 -39.53 4.73 -8.47
N GLY A 611 -39.10 5.28 -7.33
CA GLY A 611 -40.02 5.76 -6.30
C GLY A 611 -40.65 4.65 -5.45
N THR A 612 -40.12 3.42 -5.50
CA THR A 612 -40.48 2.34 -4.59
C THR A 612 -39.32 2.02 -3.65
N LEU A 613 -39.60 1.38 -2.51
CA LEU A 613 -38.55 0.90 -1.60
C LEU A 613 -37.64 -0.10 -2.32
N GLN A 614 -38.18 -1.02 -3.11
CA GLN A 614 -37.40 -1.99 -3.88
C GLN A 614 -36.44 -1.31 -4.88
N GLY A 615 -36.88 -0.26 -5.55
CA GLY A 615 -36.02 0.51 -6.46
C GLY A 615 -34.90 1.25 -5.74
N LEU A 616 -35.18 1.80 -4.55
CA LEU A 616 -34.16 2.41 -3.70
C LEU A 616 -33.15 1.37 -3.20
N HIS A 617 -33.62 0.17 -2.81
CA HIS A 617 -32.77 -0.95 -2.44
C HIS A 617 -31.82 -1.33 -3.59
N LEU A 618 -32.37 -1.60 -4.78
CA LEU A 618 -31.58 -2.00 -5.96
C LEU A 618 -30.53 -0.96 -6.32
N ALA A 619 -30.90 0.32 -6.37
CA ALA A 619 -29.98 1.38 -6.74
C ALA A 619 -28.83 1.58 -5.75
N LEU A 620 -29.13 1.54 -4.45
CA LEU A 620 -28.11 1.67 -3.41
C LEU A 620 -27.21 0.44 -3.36
N ASP A 621 -27.75 -0.75 -3.57
CA ASP A 621 -26.96 -1.98 -3.58
C ASP A 621 -25.98 -1.98 -4.76
N ILE A 622 -26.41 -1.55 -5.96
CA ILE A 622 -25.52 -1.34 -7.11
C ILE A 622 -24.44 -0.30 -6.79
N ALA A 623 -24.82 0.85 -6.21
CA ALA A 623 -23.88 1.94 -5.95
C ALA A 623 -22.85 1.62 -4.86
N THR A 624 -23.20 0.76 -3.91
CA THR A 624 -22.39 0.44 -2.73
C THR A 624 -21.75 -0.94 -2.78
N ASP A 625 -21.80 -1.61 -3.94
CA ASP A 625 -21.26 -2.95 -4.14
C ASP A 625 -21.83 -4.00 -3.16
N GLY A 626 -23.16 -4.07 -3.07
CA GLY A 626 -23.81 -5.09 -2.27
C GLY A 626 -23.94 -4.73 -0.79
N ALA A 627 -23.71 -3.49 -0.37
CA ALA A 627 -23.71 -3.14 1.06
C ALA A 627 -25.08 -3.36 1.74
N LEU A 628 -26.19 -3.30 1.00
CA LEU A 628 -27.51 -3.62 1.56
C LEU A 628 -27.66 -5.15 1.68
N SER A 629 -27.27 -5.88 0.64
CA SER A 629 -27.27 -7.34 0.62
C SER A 629 -26.37 -7.95 1.72
N LEU A 630 -25.28 -7.26 2.07
CA LEU A 630 -24.37 -7.63 3.17
C LEU A 630 -24.84 -7.15 4.56
N GLY A 631 -25.96 -6.44 4.66
CA GLY A 631 -26.48 -5.90 5.92
C GLY A 631 -25.67 -4.73 6.49
N ARG A 632 -24.76 -4.14 5.71
CA ARG A 632 -24.00 -2.94 6.10
C ARG A 632 -24.84 -1.67 5.98
N ILE A 633 -25.87 -1.68 5.13
CA ILE A 633 -26.84 -0.60 5.03
C ILE A 633 -28.23 -1.20 5.25
N VAL A 634 -28.98 -0.63 6.19
CA VAL A 634 -30.34 -1.04 6.49
C VAL A 634 -31.27 0.14 6.26
N ILE A 635 -32.28 -0.04 5.43
CA ILE A 635 -33.34 0.96 5.23
C ILE A 635 -34.50 0.63 6.15
N VAL A 636 -34.87 1.60 7.00
CA VAL A 636 -36.00 1.48 7.91
C VAL A 636 -37.02 2.55 7.57
N GLU A 637 -38.25 2.15 7.25
CA GLU A 637 -39.35 3.10 7.13
C GLU A 637 -39.79 3.55 8.54
N ASP A 638 -39.72 4.85 8.84
CA ASP A 638 -39.84 5.37 10.21
C ASP A 638 -41.22 5.06 10.82
N PHE A 639 -42.27 4.93 10.00
CA PHE A 639 -43.60 4.57 10.49
C PHE A 639 -43.65 3.16 11.09
N ARG A 640 -42.72 2.26 10.73
CA ARG A 640 -42.64 0.91 11.32
C ARG A 640 -42.16 0.94 12.76
N LEU A 641 -41.45 1.98 13.18
CA LEU A 641 -41.05 2.18 14.59
C LEU A 641 -42.25 2.42 15.51
N ARG A 642 -43.44 2.70 14.97
CA ARG A 642 -44.69 2.75 15.76
C ARG A 642 -45.08 1.36 16.29
N ARG A 643 -44.60 0.28 15.67
CA ARG A 643 -44.99 -1.12 15.98
C ARG A 643 -44.33 -1.69 17.22
N THR A 644 -43.15 -1.20 17.61
CA THR A 644 -42.50 -1.60 18.87
C THR A 644 -43.23 -1.09 20.11
N MET A 645 -44.27 -0.27 19.93
CA MET A 645 -45.07 0.33 20.99
C MET A 645 -46.48 -0.29 21.12
N ALA A 646 -46.82 -1.38 20.41
CA ALA A 646 -48.11 -2.05 20.61
C ALA A 646 -48.11 -3.55 20.29
N THR A 647 -48.93 -4.30 21.03
CA THR A 647 -49.28 -5.69 20.72
C THR A 647 -50.36 -5.71 19.64
N LEU A 648 -49.98 -6.11 18.42
CA LEU A 648 -50.91 -6.21 17.29
C LEU A 648 -51.49 -7.63 17.22
N LEU A 649 -52.82 -7.76 17.33
CA LEU A 649 -53.56 -9.00 17.16
C LEU A 649 -53.94 -9.18 15.68
N GLY A 650 -53.73 -10.39 15.13
CA GLY A 650 -54.19 -10.77 13.78
C GLY A 650 -53.27 -10.40 12.61
N ILE A 651 -52.09 -9.84 12.86
CA ILE A 651 -51.09 -9.55 11.82
C ILE A 651 -50.02 -10.65 11.83
N ASP A 652 -49.72 -11.21 10.65
CA ASP A 652 -48.60 -12.14 10.49
C ASP A 652 -47.28 -11.38 10.72
N LEU A 653 -46.67 -11.64 11.88
CA LEU A 653 -45.39 -11.07 12.29
C LEU A 653 -44.18 -11.83 11.70
N ASN A 654 -44.42 -12.94 10.98
CA ASN A 654 -43.37 -13.77 10.43
C ASN A 654 -43.01 -13.35 8.99
N ARG A 655 -42.60 -12.10 8.83
CA ARG A 655 -42.19 -11.53 7.55
C ARG A 655 -40.67 -11.50 7.43
N SER A 656 -40.13 -12.27 6.50
CA SER A 656 -38.69 -12.28 6.22
C SER A 656 -38.16 -10.98 5.62
N ASP A 657 -39.04 -10.09 5.13
CA ASP A 657 -38.72 -8.80 4.53
C ASP A 657 -38.83 -7.61 5.50
N ASP A 658 -39.10 -7.82 6.80
CA ASP A 658 -39.15 -6.75 7.81
C ASP A 658 -37.81 -6.57 8.53
N ALA A 659 -37.17 -5.42 8.34
CA ALA A 659 -35.88 -5.10 8.96
C ALA A 659 -35.91 -5.17 10.50
N LEU A 660 -37.06 -4.85 11.12
CA LEU A 660 -37.21 -4.86 12.58
C LEU A 660 -37.47 -6.26 13.16
N LEU A 661 -38.01 -7.18 12.37
CA LEU A 661 -38.48 -8.49 12.80
C LEU A 661 -38.21 -9.55 11.71
N PRO A 662 -36.94 -9.94 11.45
CA PRO A 662 -36.58 -10.82 10.34
C PRO A 662 -36.91 -12.30 10.63
N GLY A 663 -38.19 -12.60 10.90
CA GLY A 663 -38.69 -13.95 11.20
C GLY A 663 -38.33 -14.49 12.60
N LEU A 664 -37.83 -13.65 13.51
CA LEU A 664 -37.37 -14.06 14.85
C LEU A 664 -38.50 -14.16 15.91
N VAL A 665 -39.73 -13.81 15.56
CA VAL A 665 -40.86 -13.84 16.50
C VAL A 665 -41.82 -14.98 16.14
N VAL A 666 -41.82 -16.02 16.98
CA VAL A 666 -42.98 -16.91 17.10
C VAL A 666 -44.00 -16.18 17.96
N SER A 667 -45.05 -15.62 17.33
CA SER A 667 -46.11 -14.98 18.11
C SER A 667 -46.83 -16.05 18.95
N GLY A 668 -46.96 -15.81 20.25
CA GLY A 668 -47.82 -16.60 21.12
C GLY A 668 -49.28 -16.19 20.97
N ASN A 669 -50.00 -16.87 20.07
CA ASN A 669 -51.46 -17.18 20.07
C ASN A 669 -52.39 -16.55 19.02
N SER A 670 -53.25 -17.47 18.52
CA SER A 670 -54.61 -17.39 17.95
C SER A 670 -54.88 -16.67 16.63
N PHE A 671 -55.31 -17.47 15.64
CA PHE A 671 -55.88 -17.05 14.37
C PHE A 671 -57.37 -16.69 14.54
N VAL A 672 -57.74 -15.45 14.20
CA VAL A 672 -59.14 -15.06 13.96
C VAL A 672 -59.21 -14.19 12.69
N GLY A 673 -59.22 -14.87 11.53
CA GLY A 673 -59.67 -14.33 10.23
C GLY A 673 -58.79 -13.28 9.53
N ASP A 674 -58.86 -13.24 8.20
CA ASP A 674 -58.00 -12.43 7.31
C ASP A 674 -58.37 -10.93 7.21
N THR A 675 -59.33 -10.44 7.99
CA THR A 675 -59.96 -9.12 7.77
C THR A 675 -60.14 -8.24 9.00
N LEU A 676 -59.65 -8.66 10.18
CA LEU A 676 -59.75 -7.80 11.36
C LEU A 676 -58.49 -6.92 11.51
N ILE A 677 -58.53 -5.73 10.90
CA ILE A 677 -57.61 -4.64 11.24
C ILE A 677 -58.39 -3.69 12.16
N LEU A 678 -58.13 -3.71 13.46
CA LEU A 678 -58.54 -2.62 14.35
C LEU A 678 -57.60 -1.43 14.08
N GLY A 679 -58.06 -0.48 13.28
CA GLY A 679 -57.34 0.77 13.06
C GLY A 679 -57.59 1.39 11.70
N ASP A 680 -58.72 2.09 11.56
CA ASP A 680 -58.77 3.22 10.64
C ASP A 680 -58.00 4.39 11.31
N ALA A 681 -57.11 5.04 10.57
CA ALA A 681 -56.20 6.06 11.13
C ALA A 681 -56.94 7.31 11.63
N ASP A 682 -58.20 7.47 11.24
CA ASP A 682 -59.07 8.59 11.63
C ASP A 682 -60.06 8.22 12.73
N ASP A 683 -60.08 6.98 13.21
CA ASP A 683 -60.97 6.56 14.29
C ASP A 683 -60.39 6.90 15.67
N GLN A 684 -61.03 7.86 16.36
CA GLN A 684 -60.68 8.28 17.71
C GLN A 684 -60.76 7.12 18.72
N GLN A 685 -61.60 6.12 18.45
CA GLN A 685 -61.83 5.01 19.38
C GLN A 685 -60.71 3.96 19.29
N ALA A 686 -60.22 3.67 18.09
CA ALA A 686 -59.06 2.78 17.89
C ALA A 686 -57.75 3.39 18.44
N LYS A 687 -57.59 4.71 18.36
CA LYS A 687 -56.48 5.43 19.01
C LYS A 687 -56.56 5.34 20.54
N ALA A 688 -57.76 5.39 21.11
CA ALA A 688 -57.95 5.24 22.55
C ALA A 688 -57.65 3.80 23.04
N GLU A 689 -57.92 2.78 22.22
CA GLU A 689 -57.61 1.37 22.55
C GLU A 689 -56.10 1.05 22.46
N PHE A 690 -55.37 1.61 21.48
CA PHE A 690 -53.90 1.53 21.42
C PHE A 690 -53.25 2.07 22.70
N LEU A 691 -53.87 3.09 23.32
CA LEU A 691 -53.38 3.78 24.51
C LEU A 691 -53.80 3.07 25.81
N ALA A 692 -54.90 2.31 25.79
CA ALA A 692 -55.35 1.50 26.93
C ALA A 692 -54.35 0.38 27.32
N LEU A 693 -53.49 -0.04 26.39
CA LEU A 693 -52.42 -1.02 26.64
C LEU A 693 -51.27 -0.48 27.51
N PHE A 694 -51.12 0.84 27.65
CA PHE A 694 -50.12 1.48 28.52
C PHE A 694 -50.61 1.78 29.94
N GLY A 695 -51.84 1.39 30.27
CA GLY A 695 -52.32 1.29 31.65
C GLY A 695 -52.92 2.54 32.30
N GLU A 696 -52.90 3.72 31.65
CA GLU A 696 -53.57 4.92 32.18
C GLU A 696 -54.41 5.63 31.11
N ARG A 697 -55.61 6.05 31.51
CA ARG A 697 -56.59 6.76 30.69
C ARG A 697 -56.04 8.18 30.47
N ILE A 698 -55.85 8.61 29.22
CA ILE A 698 -55.37 9.96 28.92
C ILE A 698 -56.43 10.97 29.37
N ASP A 699 -56.10 11.75 30.40
CA ASP A 699 -56.96 12.83 30.90
C ASP A 699 -56.46 14.23 30.48
N SER A 700 -55.36 14.35 29.70
CA SER A 700 -54.76 15.65 29.34
C SER A 700 -54.44 15.85 27.85
N GLU A 701 -54.65 17.08 27.36
CA GLU A 701 -54.35 17.53 25.99
C GLU A 701 -52.85 17.43 25.64
N ALA A 702 -51.96 17.49 26.63
CA ALA A 702 -50.51 17.41 26.44
C ALA A 702 -50.03 16.01 26.00
N GLU A 703 -50.66 14.96 26.49
CA GLU A 703 -50.37 13.57 26.09
C GLU A 703 -50.86 13.30 24.67
N TRP A 704 -52.02 13.84 24.29
CA TRP A 704 -52.54 13.77 22.93
C TRP A 704 -51.60 14.45 21.92
N LEU A 705 -51.11 15.64 22.25
CA LEU A 705 -50.11 16.35 21.45
C LEU A 705 -48.79 15.57 21.33
N THR A 706 -48.40 14.84 22.38
CA THR A 706 -47.19 13.99 22.36
C THR A 706 -47.36 12.83 21.37
N VAL A 707 -48.50 12.13 21.39
CA VAL A 707 -48.79 11.04 20.45
C VAL A 707 -48.89 11.57 19.01
N ALA A 708 -49.63 12.65 18.78
CA ALA A 708 -49.71 13.29 17.46
C ALA A 708 -48.33 13.67 16.92
N SER A 709 -47.44 14.19 17.78
CA SER A 709 -46.05 14.52 17.40
C SER A 709 -45.24 13.30 16.96
N VAL A 710 -45.47 12.10 17.54
CA VAL A 710 -44.78 10.86 17.14
C VAL A 710 -45.26 10.42 15.76
N TYR A 711 -46.56 10.51 15.47
CA TYR A 711 -47.12 10.20 14.16
C TYR A 711 -46.58 11.15 13.08
N GLU A 712 -46.58 12.47 13.35
CA GLU A 712 -46.02 13.47 12.43
C GLU A 712 -44.52 13.26 12.18
N ARG A 713 -43.74 12.94 13.23
CA ARG A 713 -42.29 12.73 13.13
C ARG A 713 -41.88 11.46 12.41
N THR A 714 -42.78 10.49 12.24
CA THR A 714 -42.50 9.18 11.61
C THR A 714 -43.24 9.00 10.28
N ALA A 715 -44.17 9.90 9.93
CA ALA A 715 -44.89 9.85 8.66
C ALA A 715 -43.99 10.25 7.49
N HIS A 716 -44.12 9.55 6.37
CA HIS A 716 -43.42 9.83 5.11
C HIS A 716 -41.90 10.02 5.27
N ARG A 717 -41.28 9.26 6.17
CA ARG A 717 -39.84 9.32 6.44
C ARG A 717 -39.26 7.91 6.39
N ALA A 718 -38.03 7.82 5.90
CA ALA A 718 -37.24 6.60 5.95
C ALA A 718 -35.83 6.94 6.44
N THR A 719 -35.31 6.11 7.33
CA THR A 719 -33.96 6.19 7.86
C THR A 719 -33.08 5.14 7.22
N LEU A 720 -32.02 5.57 6.53
CA LEU A 720 -30.91 4.71 6.16
C LEU A 720 -29.91 4.66 7.29
N LEU A 721 -29.84 3.49 7.92
CA LEU A 721 -28.82 3.14 8.87
C LEU A 721 -27.63 2.61 8.10
N VAL A 722 -26.49 3.24 8.34
CA VAL A 722 -25.26 2.90 7.66
C VAL A 722 -24.30 2.38 8.72
N HIS A 723 -24.13 1.06 8.72
CA HIS A 723 -23.22 0.30 9.57
C HIS A 723 -21.83 0.34 8.94
N GLU A 724 -20.80 0.28 9.79
CA GLU A 724 -19.37 0.47 9.46
C GLU A 724 -18.87 1.93 9.40
N GLY A 725 -17.56 2.06 9.73
CA GLY A 725 -16.79 3.31 9.79
C GLY A 725 -16.52 3.91 8.43
N LEU A 726 -17.59 4.36 7.78
CA LEU A 726 -17.58 4.86 6.42
C LEU A 726 -17.02 6.27 6.35
N ASP A 727 -16.08 6.40 5.41
CA ASP A 727 -15.52 7.66 4.94
C ASP A 727 -16.65 8.65 4.59
N ASP A 728 -16.44 9.93 4.85
CA ASP A 728 -17.45 10.96 4.64
C ASP A 728 -17.90 11.02 3.16
N GLU A 729 -17.03 10.58 2.24
CA GLU A 729 -17.30 10.49 0.82
C GLU A 729 -18.39 9.45 0.46
N LEU A 730 -18.32 8.23 1.01
CA LEU A 730 -19.30 7.18 0.71
C LEU A 730 -20.67 7.52 1.32
N ARG A 731 -20.68 8.21 2.46
CA ARG A 731 -21.93 8.75 3.04
C ARG A 731 -22.55 9.82 2.16
N ALA A 732 -21.73 10.72 1.62
CA ALA A 732 -22.20 11.75 0.69
C ALA A 732 -22.75 11.12 -0.60
N LEU A 733 -22.12 10.06 -1.12
CA LEU A 733 -22.62 9.29 -2.26
C LEU A 733 -24.00 8.68 -1.97
N VAL A 734 -24.14 7.91 -0.88
CA VAL A 734 -25.41 7.28 -0.47
C VAL A 734 -26.50 8.33 -0.27
N ALA A 735 -26.19 9.43 0.41
CA ALA A 735 -27.14 10.52 0.61
C ALA A 735 -27.59 11.16 -0.71
N SER A 736 -26.67 11.39 -1.65
CA SER A 736 -26.98 11.97 -2.95
C SER A 736 -27.88 11.06 -3.79
N ILE A 737 -27.58 9.77 -3.86
CA ILE A 737 -28.37 8.78 -4.60
C ILE A 737 -29.75 8.62 -3.98
N ALA A 738 -29.80 8.53 -2.65
CA ALA A 738 -31.07 8.40 -1.95
C ALA A 738 -31.96 9.63 -2.18
N GLN A 739 -31.40 10.85 -2.17
CA GLN A 739 -32.16 12.06 -2.49
C GLN A 739 -32.67 12.11 -3.94
N GLU A 740 -31.88 11.64 -4.91
CA GLU A 740 -32.26 11.63 -6.33
C GLU A 740 -33.36 10.61 -6.65
N LEU A 741 -33.36 9.48 -5.94
CA LEU A 741 -34.29 8.37 -6.17
C LEU A 741 -35.49 8.34 -5.22
N ALA A 742 -35.44 9.09 -4.12
CA ALA A 742 -36.55 9.20 -3.18
C ALA A 742 -37.83 9.68 -3.89
N PRO A 743 -38.99 9.11 -3.55
CA PRO A 743 -40.27 9.72 -3.92
C PRO A 743 -40.35 11.14 -3.37
N ALA A 744 -40.95 12.06 -4.14
CA ALA A 744 -41.04 13.47 -3.75
C ALA A 744 -41.73 13.73 -2.39
N HIS A 745 -42.55 12.79 -1.93
CA HIS A 745 -43.26 12.89 -0.65
C HIS A 745 -42.50 12.25 0.52
N VAL A 746 -41.41 11.51 0.29
CA VAL A 746 -40.65 10.81 1.35
C VAL A 746 -39.36 11.56 1.69
N LEU A 747 -39.18 11.85 2.97
CA LEU A 747 -37.94 12.43 3.48
C LEU A 747 -36.99 11.33 3.93
N ILE A 748 -35.82 11.28 3.31
CA ILE A 748 -34.77 10.31 3.67
C ILE A 748 -33.79 10.93 4.66
N LYS A 749 -33.53 10.22 5.75
CA LYS A 749 -32.50 10.53 6.73
C LYS A 749 -31.39 9.50 6.68
N VAL A 750 -30.14 9.93 6.62
CA VAL A 750 -28.98 9.04 6.69
C VAL A 750 -28.36 9.15 8.09
N ILE A 751 -28.27 8.04 8.82
CA ILE A 751 -27.71 7.97 10.18
C ILE A 751 -26.58 6.94 10.22
N ALA A 752 -25.45 7.31 10.80
CA ALA A 752 -24.35 6.38 11.07
C ALA A 752 -24.63 5.62 12.38
N ALA A 753 -24.67 4.29 12.32
CA ALA A 753 -24.70 3.44 13.50
C ALA A 753 -23.26 3.26 14.01
N ARG A 754 -22.93 3.91 15.14
CA ARG A 754 -21.54 3.98 15.64
C ARG A 754 -21.18 2.88 16.63
N GLU A 755 -22.12 2.44 17.45
CA GLU A 755 -21.83 1.49 18.53
C GLU A 755 -22.30 0.08 18.13
N PRO A 756 -21.42 -0.93 18.16
CA PRO A 756 -21.83 -2.31 18.06
C PRO A 756 -22.49 -2.71 19.39
N LEU A 757 -23.60 -3.44 19.36
CA LEU A 757 -24.08 -4.29 20.46
C LEU A 757 -23.79 -3.75 21.89
N LEU A 758 -24.70 -2.96 22.46
CA LEU A 758 -24.59 -2.52 23.85
C LEU A 758 -25.28 -3.53 24.77
N VAL A 759 -24.49 -4.37 25.44
CA VAL A 759 -25.02 -5.34 26.41
C VAL A 759 -25.69 -4.59 27.58
N GLY A 760 -27.02 -4.75 27.72
CA GLY A 760 -27.82 -4.12 28.79
C GLY A 760 -28.62 -2.89 28.36
N VAL A 761 -28.47 -2.41 27.12
CA VAL A 761 -29.32 -1.39 26.49
C VAL A 761 -29.98 -2.04 25.29
N ALA A 762 -31.30 -1.88 25.10
CA ALA A 762 -32.07 -2.61 24.08
C ALA A 762 -31.34 -2.61 22.72
N SER A 763 -30.89 -3.80 22.28
CA SER A 763 -30.17 -4.01 21.02
C SER A 763 -31.06 -4.82 20.06
N LEU A 764 -31.31 -4.29 18.87
CA LEU A 764 -32.06 -4.92 17.78
C LEU A 764 -31.14 -5.81 16.92
N VAL A 765 -31.26 -7.13 17.12
CA VAL A 765 -30.50 -8.13 16.35
C VAL A 765 -30.79 -8.01 14.86
N GLY A 766 -29.74 -7.86 14.04
CA GLY A 766 -29.85 -7.65 12.59
C GLY A 766 -29.98 -6.19 12.15
N ILE A 767 -30.15 -5.25 13.09
CA ILE A 767 -30.07 -3.81 12.85
C ILE A 767 -28.84 -3.23 13.54
N ASP A 768 -28.78 -3.12 14.86
CA ASP A 768 -27.66 -2.46 15.58
C ASP A 768 -26.59 -3.43 16.11
N THR A 769 -26.82 -4.73 15.92
CA THR A 769 -25.97 -5.79 16.44
C THR A 769 -25.01 -6.30 15.37
N TYR A 770 -23.77 -5.83 15.40
CA TYR A 770 -22.70 -6.24 14.47
C TYR A 770 -21.34 -6.29 15.18
N LEU A 771 -20.42 -7.13 14.69
CA LEU A 771 -19.06 -7.24 15.23
C LEU A 771 -18.16 -6.17 14.58
N ARG A 772 -17.30 -5.52 15.38
CA ARG A 772 -16.26 -4.61 14.88
C ARG A 772 -14.96 -4.75 15.66
N ALA A 773 -13.87 -4.32 15.04
CA ALA A 773 -12.62 -4.05 15.74
C ALA A 773 -12.81 -2.94 16.81
N PRO A 774 -12.11 -3.01 17.95
CA PRO A 774 -12.15 -1.97 18.99
C PRO A 774 -11.90 -0.58 18.40
N VAL A 775 -12.60 0.44 18.92
CA VAL A 775 -12.35 1.84 18.54
C VAL A 775 -10.90 2.19 18.95
N PRO A 776 -10.07 2.73 18.04
CA PRO A 776 -8.74 3.21 18.43
C PRO A 776 -8.89 4.33 19.46
N LEU A 777 -8.04 4.32 20.49
CA LEU A 777 -8.10 5.30 21.57
C LEU A 777 -7.49 6.63 21.06
N ASP A 778 -8.30 7.69 21.05
CA ASP A 778 -7.85 9.01 20.62
C ASP A 778 -7.21 9.81 21.79
N PRO A 779 -6.31 10.77 21.49
CA PRO A 779 -5.87 11.75 22.47
C PRO A 779 -7.06 12.58 22.97
N VAL A 780 -7.12 12.80 24.29
CA VAL A 780 -8.15 13.65 24.91
C VAL A 780 -8.11 15.06 24.30
N ARG A 781 -9.26 15.52 23.80
CA ARG A 781 -9.47 16.89 23.30
C ARG A 781 -10.45 17.62 24.21
N VAL A 782 -10.01 18.76 24.75
CA VAL A 782 -10.85 19.62 25.59
C VAL A 782 -12.12 20.04 24.83
N GLY A 783 -13.28 19.90 25.46
CA GLY A 783 -14.58 20.24 24.87
C GLY A 783 -15.14 19.22 23.86
N ARG A 784 -14.38 18.17 23.50
CA ARG A 784 -14.82 17.11 22.57
C ARG A 784 -14.84 15.73 23.21
N SER A 785 -13.82 15.40 24.01
CA SER A 785 -13.67 14.12 24.68
C SER A 785 -14.48 14.10 25.99
N ALA A 786 -15.17 12.99 26.24
CA ALA A 786 -15.90 12.76 27.48
C ALA A 786 -15.18 11.69 28.32
N LEU A 787 -15.05 11.92 29.62
CA LEU A 787 -14.46 10.96 30.56
C LEU A 787 -15.20 9.61 30.49
N GLY A 788 -14.43 8.51 30.44
CA GLY A 788 -14.97 7.15 30.41
C GLY A 788 -15.30 6.58 29.02
N ARG A 789 -15.13 7.34 27.93
CA ARG A 789 -15.43 6.89 26.55
C ARG A 789 -14.22 6.43 25.72
N GLY A 790 -13.11 6.08 26.37
CA GLY A 790 -11.93 5.49 25.73
C GLY A 790 -10.78 6.47 25.44
N ASP A 791 -11.06 7.76 25.24
CA ASP A 791 -10.01 8.76 25.00
C ASP A 791 -9.02 8.85 26.18
N ARG A 792 -7.71 8.92 25.90
CA ARG A 792 -6.65 8.96 26.93
C ARG A 792 -5.85 10.25 26.88
N LEU A 793 -5.41 10.72 28.06
CA LEU A 793 -4.34 11.72 28.16
C LEU A 793 -3.03 11.02 27.77
N ILE A 794 -2.53 11.33 26.59
CA ILE A 794 -1.26 10.85 26.06
C ILE A 794 -0.42 12.05 25.65
N GLY A 795 0.89 12.00 25.89
CA GLY A 795 1.81 12.97 25.31
C GLY A 795 1.80 12.87 23.78
N GLY A 796 2.14 13.96 23.07
CA GLY A 796 2.30 13.92 21.62
C GLY A 796 3.40 12.94 21.20
N GLY A 797 4.36 12.66 22.08
CA GLY A 797 5.41 11.67 21.85
C GLY A 797 6.56 12.24 21.04
N ALA A 798 6.73 13.57 21.07
CA ALA A 798 7.85 14.23 20.42
C ALA A 798 9.16 13.92 21.18
N LEU A 799 10.28 13.89 20.46
CA LEU A 799 11.59 13.87 21.09
C LEU A 799 11.84 15.21 21.79
N ASP A 800 11.56 16.32 21.11
CA ASP A 800 11.54 17.64 21.74
C ASP A 800 10.21 17.85 22.47
N TRP A 801 10.22 17.63 23.79
CA TRP A 801 9.02 17.69 24.64
C TRP A 801 8.37 19.08 24.65
N ARG A 802 9.05 20.14 24.19
CA ARG A 802 8.47 21.49 24.06
C ARG A 802 7.33 21.55 23.02
N LEU A 803 7.20 20.54 22.17
CA LEU A 803 6.04 20.36 21.28
C LEU A 803 4.85 19.67 21.95
N ASP A 804 5.06 19.02 23.10
CA ASP A 804 4.03 18.29 23.82
C ASP A 804 3.41 19.17 24.91
N ASP A 805 2.15 19.57 24.74
CA ASP A 805 1.39 20.40 25.71
C ASP A 805 1.09 19.72 27.06
N GLY A 806 1.64 18.53 27.34
CA GLY A 806 1.23 17.68 28.46
C GLY A 806 2.31 16.82 29.11
N VAL A 807 3.58 16.93 28.71
CA VAL A 807 4.67 16.29 29.43
C VAL A 807 5.17 17.32 30.46
N PRO A 808 5.04 17.07 31.78
CA PRO A 808 5.80 17.88 32.73
C PRO A 808 7.25 17.75 32.28
N GLY A 809 7.88 18.88 31.95
CA GLY A 809 9.28 18.91 31.57
C GLY A 809 10.09 18.06 32.56
N PHE A 810 11.26 17.57 32.14
CA PHE A 810 12.31 17.31 33.11
C PHE A 810 12.21 18.42 34.14
N ASP A 811 12.01 18.09 35.42
CA ASP A 811 11.97 19.06 36.51
C ASP A 811 13.30 19.83 36.41
N GLU A 812 13.33 20.87 35.58
CA GLU A 812 14.15 22.02 35.80
C GLU A 812 13.71 22.41 37.19
N ASP A 813 14.61 22.20 38.13
CA ASP A 813 14.56 22.88 39.41
C ASP A 813 14.47 24.37 39.05
N ASP A 814 13.23 24.86 38.92
CA ASP A 814 12.87 26.17 38.37
C ASP A 814 13.27 27.29 39.34
N GLY A 815 14.12 26.95 40.33
CA GLY A 815 14.58 27.78 41.42
C GLY A 815 13.48 28.14 42.41
N LEU A 816 12.25 27.67 42.16
CA LEU A 816 11.06 28.04 42.92
C LEU A 816 10.88 27.12 44.13
N PRO A 817 10.63 27.67 45.32
CA PRO A 817 10.42 26.87 46.52
C PRO A 817 9.12 26.06 46.38
N ARG A 818 9.22 24.73 46.38
CA ARG A 818 8.06 23.83 46.36
C ARG A 818 7.74 23.37 47.77
N ALA A 819 6.56 23.72 48.27
CA ALA A 819 6.06 23.19 49.53
C ALA A 819 5.36 21.86 49.28
N VAL A 820 5.93 20.77 49.78
CA VAL A 820 5.35 19.42 49.72
C VAL A 820 4.84 19.06 51.10
N LEU A 821 3.57 18.68 51.18
CA LEU A 821 2.95 18.15 52.39
C LEU A 821 2.65 16.66 52.17
N VAL A 822 3.30 15.82 52.96
CA VAL A 822 3.03 14.39 53.05
C VAL A 822 2.13 14.16 54.26
N GLY A 823 0.94 13.63 54.02
CA GLY A 823 -0.03 13.28 55.04
C GLY A 823 -1.10 12.34 54.47
N PRO A 824 -1.88 11.66 55.32
CA PRO A 824 -2.96 10.80 54.84
C PRO A 824 -4.03 11.62 54.09
N SER A 825 -4.50 11.11 52.95
CA SER A 825 -5.55 11.72 52.11
C SER A 825 -6.94 11.68 52.77
N GLU A 826 -7.16 10.71 53.66
CA GLU A 826 -8.34 10.59 54.51
C GLU A 826 -7.92 10.35 55.96
N ALA A 827 -8.47 11.13 56.90
CA ALA A 827 -8.22 10.99 58.32
C ALA A 827 -9.45 10.41 59.02
N SER A 828 -9.26 9.34 59.81
CA SER A 828 -10.32 8.86 60.72
C SER A 828 -10.59 9.92 61.79
N THR A 829 -11.87 10.12 62.15
CA THR A 829 -12.34 11.21 63.03
C THR A 829 -11.83 11.18 64.47
N LEU A 830 -10.97 10.22 64.85
CA LEU A 830 -10.50 10.01 66.22
C LEU A 830 -9.00 9.65 66.25
N GLY A 831 -8.11 10.61 65.94
CA GLY A 831 -6.67 10.47 66.15
C GLY A 831 -5.85 11.70 65.73
N PRO A 832 -4.62 11.89 66.27
CA PRO A 832 -3.72 12.94 65.81
C PRO A 832 -3.24 12.66 64.37
N ILE A 833 -3.31 13.66 63.49
CA ILE A 833 -2.81 13.59 62.11
C ILE A 833 -1.35 14.04 62.11
N VAL A 834 -0.46 13.21 61.55
CA VAL A 834 0.94 13.57 61.31
C VAL A 834 1.05 14.20 59.93
N LEU A 835 1.54 15.44 59.89
CA LEU A 835 1.83 16.20 58.68
C LEU A 835 3.34 16.34 58.54
N ASP A 836 3.91 15.85 57.44
CA ASP A 836 5.34 15.93 57.15
C ASP A 836 5.60 16.90 55.99
N GLY A 837 6.48 17.87 56.22
CA GLY A 837 6.92 18.84 55.21
C GLY A 837 8.31 18.55 54.65
N SER A 838 8.97 17.48 55.09
CA SER A 838 10.40 17.18 54.85
C SER A 838 10.78 17.09 53.37
N GLN A 839 9.83 16.75 52.49
CA GLN A 839 10.02 16.70 51.04
C GLN A 839 9.89 18.06 50.34
N SER A 840 9.66 19.14 51.09
CA SER A 840 9.65 20.49 50.52
C SER A 840 11.04 20.88 50.03
N VAL A 841 11.11 21.54 48.88
CA VAL A 841 12.36 21.95 48.24
C VAL A 841 12.60 23.45 48.52
N PRO A 842 13.74 23.85 49.12
CA PRO A 842 14.10 25.26 49.27
C PRO A 842 14.42 25.91 47.92
N PRO A 843 14.38 27.24 47.81
CA PRO A 843 14.89 27.91 46.60
C PRO A 843 16.40 27.68 46.47
N VAL A 844 16.95 27.77 45.25
CA VAL A 844 18.38 27.55 44.96
C VAL A 844 19.27 28.41 45.89
N GLY A 845 20.14 27.76 46.68
CA GLY A 845 21.02 28.40 47.67
C GLY A 845 20.38 28.68 49.04
N GLY A 846 19.10 28.32 49.23
CA GLY A 846 18.37 28.45 50.48
C GLY A 846 18.30 27.16 51.30
N ALA A 847 17.90 27.27 52.57
CA ALA A 847 17.60 26.13 53.44
C ALA A 847 16.26 26.36 54.16
N ILE A 848 15.43 25.31 54.26
CA ILE A 848 14.16 25.37 54.97
C ILE A 848 14.43 25.37 56.48
N ARG A 849 14.11 26.49 57.16
CA ARG A 849 14.31 26.62 58.62
C ARG A 849 13.13 26.13 59.46
N ARG A 850 11.91 26.17 58.92
CA ARG A 850 10.69 25.72 59.61
C ARG A 850 9.57 25.44 58.62
N TRP A 851 8.73 24.45 58.92
CA TRP A 851 7.45 24.21 58.24
C TRP A 851 6.31 24.82 59.06
N ARG A 852 5.34 25.47 58.40
CA ARG A 852 4.14 26.03 59.05
C ARG A 852 2.92 25.56 58.28
N PHE A 853 2.10 24.73 58.92
CA PHE A 853 0.85 24.23 58.35
C PHE A 853 -0.30 25.16 58.75
N THR A 854 -1.08 25.64 57.78
CA THR A 854 -2.24 26.49 58.02
C THR A 854 -3.50 25.79 57.54
N HIS A 855 -4.44 25.53 58.45
CA HIS A 855 -5.77 25.05 58.12
C HIS A 855 -6.60 26.20 57.53
N ARG A 856 -7.02 26.07 56.27
CA ARG A 856 -8.01 26.97 55.65
C ARG A 856 -9.35 26.23 55.60
N SER A 857 -10.29 26.63 56.46
CA SER A 857 -11.69 26.25 56.30
C SER A 857 -12.25 27.04 55.12
N SER A 858 -12.65 26.37 54.04
CA SER A 858 -13.48 26.94 52.98
C SER A 858 -14.94 27.01 53.41
#